data_AF-A0A6V7NUE4-F1
#
_entry.id   AF-A0A6V7NUE4-F1
#
_cell.length_a   1.000
_cell.length_b   1.000
_cell.length_c   1.000
_cell.angle_alpha   90.00
_cell.angle_beta   90.00
_cell.angle_gamma   90.00
#
_symmetry.space_group_name_H-M   'P 1'
#
loop_
_entity.id
_entity.type
_entity.pdbx_description
1 polymer ?
#
loop_
_entity_poly.entity_id
_entity_poly.type
_entity_poly.pdbx_seq_one_letter_code
_entity_poly.pdbx_strand_id
1 'polypeptide(L)'
;MKPPLLSQRNKRHISSYLITVSFILFVAFLYGEDLSCILRLPFRSDHLSSSVPSPHHHQQQQWVYDEAARPLYQEEECPYIQPQLTCQEHGRPERRYQHWRWQPHGCSLPSFNATFMLEKLHGKRMMFVGDSLNRGQFVSMVCLLHRIIPEDAKSIETNGSLTVFKAKEYNASIEFYWAPFLVESNSDDAVVHRISDRIVRAGSINKHARHWRGVDLLVFNTYLWWMTGSRMKILRGSFEGDMKNITEMETEDAYGLSLRRVVRWVDKNVDPQKTRVFFVTMSPTHTRSQEWGGDPDGNCYNETTPITDPTYWGAARTKSSESSPTLLGHGGKRLPPPPPPRPSPLPNPNPNTNPTLLPLHQAHNPSFLCFRKPRPTKSQQNLKTKKNRSPKPINLPFLSPFSRFLDRIKGDGIGLEILSIALPAVLALAADPIASLVDTAFVGHLGSVELAAVGVSVSVFNLVSKLFNVPLLNVTTSFVAEQQALDSNANSDADGGDKTVRLVDGERRKFLPAVSTSLALAAVLECLKQLHWPWAQMTPPLWSKQDSPMRTPAEQFLSLRAYGAPPIVIALAAQGTFRGFMDTKTPLYAVGVGNLLNAILDPILIFILGLGVSGAAIATVISEYLIAFILLWKLNRKVILISPNIINNGIIRYLKSGALLIGRTVAVLLTMTLATSMAAREGPVPMAGHQICLQVWLAVSLLNDALALAGQALLASEYTKKNYGQARLIVCRVLQIGAIAGVTLAVILFFGFGTLSFIFTSDPEVLAIARSGVWFVTISQPINAIAFVIDGLYYGVSDFAYAAYSMVWIFIPSLTLHALALFGLTSGITSLP
;
A
#
# COMPACT_ATOMS: atom_id res chain seq x y z
N MET A 1 -54.43 2.53 38.65
CA MET A 1 -54.23 2.21 37.23
C MET A 1 -52.89 2.79 36.76
N LYS A 2 -51.84 1.96 36.67
CA LYS A 2 -50.59 2.30 35.96
C LYS A 2 -50.73 1.79 34.52
N PRO A 3 -50.31 2.54 33.48
CA PRO A 3 -50.44 2.09 32.09
C PRO A 3 -49.44 0.94 31.81
N PRO A 4 -49.65 0.14 30.75
CA PRO A 4 -48.95 -1.12 30.58
C PRO A 4 -47.48 -0.91 30.16
N LEU A 5 -46.55 -1.50 30.93
CA LEU A 5 -45.09 -1.52 30.75
C LEU A 5 -44.60 -2.19 29.43
N LEU A 6 -45.49 -2.80 28.66
CA LEU A 6 -45.15 -3.53 27.43
C LEU A 6 -44.90 -2.63 26.20
N SER A 7 -45.50 -1.43 26.12
CA SER A 7 -45.33 -0.54 24.96
C SER A 7 -44.03 0.30 25.02
N GLN A 8 -43.57 0.65 26.23
CA GLN A 8 -42.32 1.42 26.42
C GLN A 8 -41.05 0.59 26.22
N ARG A 9 -41.09 -0.73 26.49
CA ARG A 9 -39.94 -1.64 26.34
C ARG A 9 -39.55 -1.83 24.87
N ASN A 10 -40.53 -1.99 23.96
CA ASN A 10 -40.26 -2.14 22.52
C ASN A 10 -39.74 -0.86 21.85
N LYS A 11 -40.23 0.33 22.24
CA LYS A 11 -39.72 1.61 21.70
C LYS A 11 -38.26 1.90 22.06
N ARG A 12 -37.80 1.46 23.25
CA ARG A 12 -36.39 1.64 23.69
C ARG A 12 -35.41 0.75 22.92
N HIS A 13 -35.77 -0.49 22.62
CA HIS A 13 -34.92 -1.38 21.82
C HIS A 13 -34.80 -0.92 20.35
N ILE A 14 -35.87 -0.41 19.75
CA ILE A 14 -35.85 0.07 18.35
C ILE A 14 -34.95 1.30 18.17
N SER A 15 -34.97 2.26 19.11
CA SER A 15 -34.06 3.41 19.09
C SER A 15 -32.59 2.98 19.28
N SER A 16 -32.38 2.00 20.16
CA SER A 16 -31.12 1.25 20.32
C SER A 16 -30.49 0.81 19.01
N TYR A 17 -31.22 -0.04 18.30
CA TYR A 17 -30.78 -0.66 17.05
C TYR A 17 -30.54 0.35 15.92
N LEU A 18 -31.37 1.40 15.82
CA LEU A 18 -31.21 2.44 14.82
C LEU A 18 -29.89 3.22 14.99
N ILE A 19 -29.48 3.49 16.23
CA ILE A 19 -28.22 4.16 16.51
C ILE A 19 -27.02 3.26 16.16
N THR A 20 -27.09 1.97 16.49
CA THR A 20 -26.02 1.01 16.17
C THR A 20 -25.90 0.80 14.65
N VAL A 21 -27.01 0.71 13.93
CA VAL A 21 -27.02 0.59 12.46
C VAL A 21 -26.49 1.88 11.81
N SER A 22 -26.88 3.06 12.30
CA SER A 22 -26.29 4.33 11.84
C SER A 22 -24.79 4.41 12.09
N PHE A 23 -24.30 3.91 13.23
CA PHE A 23 -22.87 3.88 13.54
C PHE A 23 -22.12 2.92 12.60
N ILE A 24 -22.66 1.72 12.35
CA ILE A 24 -22.08 0.76 11.39
C ILE A 24 -22.04 1.36 9.97
N LEU A 25 -23.10 2.05 9.54
CA LEU A 25 -23.16 2.72 8.25
C LEU A 25 -22.17 3.90 8.15
N PHE A 26 -21.99 4.64 9.25
CA PHE A 26 -21.02 5.74 9.35
C PHE A 26 -19.57 5.23 9.28
N VAL A 27 -19.26 4.13 9.98
CA VAL A 27 -17.95 3.46 9.91
C VAL A 27 -17.71 2.89 8.50
N ALA A 28 -18.71 2.25 7.90
CA ALA A 28 -18.64 1.76 6.53
C ALA A 28 -18.44 2.90 5.50
N PHE A 29 -18.97 4.10 5.77
CA PHE A 29 -18.74 5.29 4.96
C PHE A 29 -17.32 5.86 5.14
N LEU A 30 -16.82 5.95 6.38
CA LEU A 30 -15.47 6.44 6.68
C LEU A 30 -14.39 5.57 6.04
N TYR A 31 -14.56 4.25 6.05
CA TYR A 31 -13.63 3.29 5.45
C TYR A 31 -14.05 2.81 4.05
N GLY A 32 -15.03 3.48 3.41
CA GLY A 32 -15.67 3.02 2.18
C GLY A 32 -14.73 2.88 0.97
N GLU A 33 -13.74 3.76 0.86
CA GLU A 33 -12.70 3.67 -0.18
C GLU A 33 -11.77 2.45 0.04
N ASP A 34 -11.43 2.13 1.29
CA ASP A 34 -10.59 0.98 1.65
C ASP A 34 -11.34 -0.35 1.55
N LEU A 35 -12.64 -0.36 1.87
CA LEU A 35 -13.54 -1.50 1.64
C LEU A 35 -13.66 -1.86 0.14
N SER A 36 -13.41 -0.92 -0.76
CA SER A 36 -13.38 -1.20 -2.20
C SER A 36 -12.23 -2.13 -2.63
N CYS A 37 -11.12 -2.20 -1.87
CA CYS A 37 -10.07 -3.22 -2.04
C CYS A 37 -10.56 -4.63 -1.61
N ILE A 38 -11.38 -4.71 -0.55
CA ILE A 38 -11.87 -5.96 0.04
C ILE A 38 -12.98 -6.58 -0.84
N LEU A 39 -13.92 -5.76 -1.31
CA LEU A 39 -15.06 -6.17 -2.13
C LEU A 39 -14.73 -6.40 -3.61
N ARG A 40 -13.54 -6.00 -4.07
CA ARG A 40 -12.98 -6.47 -5.35
C ARG A 40 -12.56 -7.94 -5.22
N LEU A 41 -13.55 -8.82 -5.09
CA LEU A 41 -13.41 -10.26 -5.31
C LEU A 41 -12.78 -10.47 -6.69
N PRO A 42 -11.64 -11.19 -6.83
CA PRO A 42 -11.20 -11.70 -8.12
C PRO A 42 -12.02 -12.95 -8.46
N PHE A 43 -13.35 -12.78 -8.53
CA PHE A 43 -14.26 -13.75 -9.11
C PHE A 43 -14.57 -13.31 -10.54
N ARG A 44 -13.63 -13.72 -11.41
CA ARG A 44 -13.72 -13.96 -12.87
C ARG A 44 -12.41 -13.49 -13.49
N SER A 45 -11.65 -14.46 -13.99
CA SER A 45 -10.48 -14.27 -14.85
C SER A 45 -10.96 -13.80 -16.22
N ASP A 46 -11.57 -12.62 -16.28
CA ASP A 46 -11.68 -11.86 -17.52
C ASP A 46 -10.61 -10.77 -17.43
N HIS A 47 -9.48 -11.03 -18.09
CA HIS A 47 -8.46 -10.02 -18.38
C HIS A 47 -9.09 -8.95 -19.29
N LEU A 48 -9.92 -8.06 -18.75
CA LEU A 48 -10.19 -6.76 -19.35
C LEU A 48 -9.17 -5.78 -18.77
N SER A 49 -8.01 -5.75 -19.41
CA SER A 49 -6.92 -4.83 -19.13
C SER A 49 -7.36 -3.39 -19.45
N SER A 50 -7.89 -2.68 -18.46
CA SER A 50 -7.73 -1.23 -18.36
C SER A 50 -6.55 -0.96 -17.42
N SER A 51 -5.35 -1.38 -17.84
CA SER A 51 -4.10 -0.97 -17.21
C SER A 51 -3.81 0.46 -17.65
N VAL A 52 -4.02 1.43 -16.77
CA VAL A 52 -3.18 2.62 -16.76
C VAL A 52 -1.84 2.15 -16.17
N PRO A 53 -0.75 2.06 -16.95
CA PRO A 53 0.52 1.60 -16.42
C PRO A 53 1.07 2.65 -15.46
N SER A 54 1.49 2.22 -14.27
CA SER A 54 2.42 3.00 -13.45
C SER A 54 3.78 3.06 -14.18
N PRO A 55 4.54 4.17 -14.13
CA PRO A 55 5.75 4.37 -14.93
C PRO A 55 6.94 3.46 -14.58
N HIS A 56 6.83 2.61 -13.55
CA HIS A 56 7.97 1.86 -13.00
C HIS A 56 7.97 0.34 -13.27
N HIS A 57 7.09 -0.17 -14.14
CA HIS A 57 7.37 -1.47 -14.76
C HIS A 57 8.40 -1.25 -15.87
N HIS A 58 9.68 -1.36 -15.51
CA HIS A 58 10.70 -1.80 -16.46
C HIS A 58 10.27 -3.19 -16.94
N GLN A 59 9.43 -3.24 -17.98
CA GLN A 59 9.40 -4.41 -18.83
C GLN A 59 10.84 -4.56 -19.29
N GLN A 60 11.50 -5.65 -18.89
CA GLN A 60 12.71 -6.09 -19.57
C GLN A 60 12.35 -6.06 -21.06
N GLN A 61 13.06 -5.25 -21.82
CA GLN A 61 12.80 -5.03 -23.24
C GLN A 61 14.12 -5.28 -23.93
N GLN A 62 14.06 -5.92 -25.10
CA GLN A 62 15.25 -6.27 -25.83
C GLN A 62 15.07 -5.95 -27.31
N TRP A 63 16.16 -5.50 -27.94
CA TRP A 63 16.27 -5.47 -29.38
C TRP A 63 16.42 -6.92 -29.88
N VAL A 64 15.59 -7.31 -30.83
CA VAL A 64 15.65 -8.62 -31.48
C VAL A 64 15.89 -8.41 -32.97
N TYR A 65 16.82 -9.17 -33.52
CA TYR A 65 17.10 -9.18 -34.95
C TYR A 65 16.03 -10.01 -35.66
N ASP A 66 15.40 -9.44 -36.68
CA ASP A 66 14.32 -10.06 -37.45
C ASP A 66 14.62 -9.95 -38.94
N GLU A 67 15.29 -10.97 -39.48
CA GLU A 67 15.70 -11.00 -40.90
C GLU A 67 14.54 -11.30 -41.84
N ALA A 68 13.49 -11.98 -41.36
CA ALA A 68 12.40 -12.46 -42.21
C ALA A 68 11.33 -11.39 -42.47
N ALA A 69 11.08 -10.49 -41.52
CA ALA A 69 9.98 -9.51 -41.59
C ALA A 69 10.45 -8.04 -41.75
N ARG A 70 11.75 -7.81 -41.98
CA ARG A 70 12.35 -6.46 -42.09
C ARG A 70 13.31 -6.41 -43.29
N PRO A 71 13.61 -5.21 -43.83
CA PRO A 71 13.01 -3.91 -43.49
C PRO A 71 11.55 -3.80 -43.94
N LEU A 72 10.78 -2.89 -43.32
CA LEU A 72 9.38 -2.67 -43.71
C LEU A 72 9.24 -1.76 -44.95
N TYR A 73 10.26 -0.95 -45.23
CA TYR A 73 10.42 -0.12 -46.43
C TYR A 73 11.91 0.12 -46.65
N GLN A 74 12.32 0.38 -47.90
CA GLN A 74 13.69 0.77 -48.22
C GLN A 74 13.83 2.30 -48.26
N GLU A 75 15.04 2.82 -47.99
CA GLU A 75 15.31 4.27 -48.02
C GLU A 75 14.99 4.87 -49.41
N GLU A 76 15.37 4.18 -50.48
CA GLU A 76 15.12 4.58 -51.88
C GLU A 76 13.64 4.59 -52.27
N GLU A 77 12.80 3.81 -51.58
CA GLU A 77 11.37 3.69 -51.88
C GLU A 77 10.55 4.88 -51.33
N CYS A 78 11.02 5.55 -50.27
CA CYS A 78 10.25 6.59 -49.59
C CYS A 78 10.76 8.01 -49.90
N PRO A 79 10.06 8.80 -50.73
CA PRO A 79 10.50 10.14 -51.13
C PRO A 79 10.38 11.20 -50.01
N TYR A 80 9.81 10.83 -48.85
CA TYR A 80 9.56 11.74 -47.74
C TYR A 80 10.69 11.74 -46.70
N ILE A 81 11.68 10.84 -46.86
CA ILE A 81 12.87 10.83 -46.00
C ILE A 81 13.72 12.05 -46.36
N GLN A 82 14.14 12.78 -45.34
CA GLN A 82 15.01 13.93 -45.57
C GLN A 82 16.43 13.46 -45.88
N PRO A 83 17.14 14.11 -46.82
CA PRO A 83 18.49 13.69 -47.21
C PRO A 83 19.46 13.53 -46.03
N GLN A 84 19.34 14.34 -44.98
CA GLN A 84 20.23 14.24 -43.81
C GLN A 84 20.04 12.95 -42.98
N LEU A 85 19.00 12.16 -43.28
CA LEU A 85 18.65 10.92 -42.59
C LEU A 85 18.78 9.67 -43.49
N THR A 86 19.17 9.83 -44.76
CA THR A 86 19.40 8.71 -45.69
C THR A 86 20.82 8.18 -45.52
N CYS A 87 20.98 7.22 -44.59
CA CYS A 87 22.29 6.67 -44.27
C CYS A 87 22.96 5.98 -45.46
N GLN A 88 22.20 5.25 -46.29
CA GLN A 88 22.76 4.54 -47.44
C GLN A 88 23.28 5.49 -48.52
N GLU A 89 22.51 6.54 -48.83
CA GLU A 89 22.93 7.58 -49.80
C GLU A 89 24.19 8.32 -49.35
N HIS A 90 24.42 8.42 -48.04
CA HIS A 90 25.57 9.08 -47.44
C HIS A 90 26.71 8.11 -47.07
N GLY A 91 26.74 6.92 -47.68
CA GLY A 91 27.91 6.04 -47.68
C GLY A 91 28.01 5.08 -46.49
N ARG A 92 26.94 4.87 -45.71
CA ARG A 92 26.90 3.85 -44.65
C ARG A 92 26.81 2.43 -45.27
N PRO A 93 27.86 1.59 -45.21
CA PRO A 93 27.91 0.34 -45.97
C PRO A 93 27.02 -0.76 -45.41
N GLU A 94 26.74 -0.77 -44.11
CA GLU A 94 25.98 -1.82 -43.44
C GLU A 94 24.47 -1.55 -43.44
N ARG A 95 23.65 -2.60 -43.62
CA ARG A 95 22.18 -2.52 -43.63
C ARG A 95 21.51 -3.20 -42.44
N ARG A 96 22.32 -3.78 -41.54
CA ARG A 96 21.82 -4.59 -40.40
C ARG A 96 20.96 -3.78 -39.43
N TYR A 97 21.18 -2.48 -39.30
CA TYR A 97 20.41 -1.63 -38.40
C TYR A 97 18.90 -1.62 -38.69
N GLN A 98 18.50 -1.84 -39.95
CA GLN A 98 17.10 -1.83 -40.39
C GLN A 98 16.31 -3.09 -39.95
N HIS A 99 17.01 -4.14 -39.52
CA HIS A 99 16.44 -5.45 -39.18
C HIS A 99 16.21 -5.63 -37.68
N TRP A 100 16.63 -4.67 -36.86
CA TRP A 100 16.35 -4.68 -35.42
C TRP A 100 14.93 -4.21 -35.15
N ARG A 101 14.22 -4.98 -34.33
CA ARG A 101 12.90 -4.60 -33.82
C ARG A 101 12.87 -4.63 -32.29
N TRP A 102 12.09 -3.71 -31.74
CA TRP A 102 11.86 -3.66 -30.31
C TRP A 102 10.88 -4.75 -29.88
N GLN A 103 11.25 -5.52 -28.85
CA GLN A 103 10.48 -6.68 -28.39
C GLN A 103 10.26 -6.58 -26.87
N PRO A 104 9.03 -6.27 -26.43
CA PRO A 104 8.67 -6.28 -25.01
C PRO A 104 8.75 -7.69 -24.41
N HIS A 105 9.15 -7.84 -23.14
CA HIS A 105 9.05 -9.13 -22.44
C HIS A 105 7.58 -9.53 -22.20
N GLY A 106 7.29 -10.82 -22.41
CA GLY A 106 5.97 -11.40 -22.13
C GLY A 106 4.91 -11.22 -23.21
N CYS A 107 5.26 -10.60 -24.35
CA CYS A 107 4.33 -10.27 -25.43
C CYS A 107 5.01 -10.31 -26.79
N SER A 108 4.49 -10.99 -27.81
CA SER A 108 4.92 -10.75 -29.19
C SER A 108 4.05 -9.67 -29.84
N LEU A 109 4.68 -8.63 -30.38
CA LEU A 109 4.00 -7.64 -31.21
C LEU A 109 3.76 -8.24 -32.61
N PRO A 110 2.58 -8.05 -33.22
CA PRO A 110 2.34 -8.46 -34.59
C PRO A 110 3.20 -7.61 -35.55
N SER A 111 3.46 -8.15 -36.74
CA SER A 111 4.07 -7.37 -37.83
C SER A 111 3.16 -6.20 -38.22
N PHE A 112 3.76 -5.07 -38.62
CA PHE A 112 3.01 -3.91 -39.06
C PHE A 112 2.20 -4.24 -40.33
N ASN A 113 0.94 -3.78 -40.38
CA ASN A 113 0.07 -3.92 -41.54
C ASN A 113 -0.50 -2.54 -41.90
N ALA A 114 -0.07 -2.02 -43.06
CA ALA A 114 -0.41 -0.68 -43.51
C ALA A 114 -1.93 -0.51 -43.77
N THR A 115 -2.56 -1.49 -44.41
CA THR A 115 -4.00 -1.46 -44.72
C THR A 115 -4.82 -1.40 -43.44
N PHE A 116 -4.49 -2.25 -42.46
CA PHE A 116 -5.15 -2.23 -41.16
C PHE A 116 -4.98 -0.88 -40.43
N MET A 117 -3.81 -0.26 -40.54
CA MET A 117 -3.55 1.05 -39.93
C MET A 117 -4.40 2.15 -40.59
N LEU A 118 -4.48 2.19 -41.93
CA LEU A 118 -5.32 3.16 -42.64
C LEU A 118 -6.80 3.00 -42.32
N GLU A 119 -7.31 1.77 -42.27
CA GLU A 119 -8.69 1.49 -41.84
C GLU A 119 -8.99 1.99 -40.43
N LYS A 120 -8.02 1.85 -39.50
CA LYS A 120 -8.17 2.38 -38.13
C LYS A 120 -8.11 3.91 -38.06
N LEU A 121 -7.42 4.53 -39.01
CA LEU A 121 -7.32 5.99 -39.17
C LEU A 121 -8.40 6.57 -40.07
N HIS A 122 -9.33 5.77 -40.59
CA HIS A 122 -10.36 6.25 -41.50
C HIS A 122 -11.21 7.36 -40.86
N GLY A 123 -11.25 8.54 -41.49
CA GLY A 123 -11.92 9.73 -40.98
C GLY A 123 -11.26 10.38 -39.76
N LYS A 124 -9.98 10.08 -39.47
CA LYS A 124 -9.28 10.53 -38.26
C LYS A 124 -8.01 11.31 -38.57
N ARG A 125 -7.61 12.13 -37.59
CA ARG A 125 -6.38 12.91 -37.59
C ARG A 125 -5.40 12.37 -36.55
N MET A 126 -4.22 11.97 -36.99
CA MET A 126 -3.11 11.57 -36.13
C MET A 126 -2.01 12.63 -36.21
N MET A 127 -1.60 13.20 -35.08
CA MET A 127 -0.59 14.26 -35.03
C MET A 127 0.57 13.90 -34.09
N PHE A 128 1.78 13.97 -34.64
CA PHE A 128 3.03 13.96 -33.90
C PHE A 128 3.41 15.40 -33.55
N VAL A 129 3.57 15.70 -32.27
CA VAL A 129 3.90 17.04 -31.78
C VAL A 129 5.20 16.98 -30.99
N GLY A 130 6.19 17.78 -31.37
CA GLY A 130 7.43 17.79 -30.61
C GLY A 130 8.66 18.19 -31.40
N ASP A 131 9.70 17.42 -31.16
CA ASP A 131 11.06 17.66 -31.65
C ASP A 131 11.42 16.86 -32.92
N SER A 132 12.71 16.85 -33.26
CA SER A 132 13.27 16.11 -34.39
C SER A 132 13.02 14.61 -34.35
N LEU A 133 12.89 13.99 -33.16
CA LEU A 133 12.57 12.56 -33.07
C LEU A 133 11.14 12.31 -33.51
N ASN A 134 10.20 13.19 -33.12
CA ASN A 134 8.81 13.10 -33.61
C ASN A 134 8.70 13.38 -35.10
N ARG A 135 9.55 14.25 -35.66
CA ARG A 135 9.64 14.41 -37.11
C ARG A 135 10.05 13.10 -37.78
N GLY A 136 11.03 12.39 -37.22
CA GLY A 136 11.45 11.07 -37.69
C GLY A 136 10.34 10.01 -37.58
N GLN A 137 9.59 9.99 -36.47
CA GLN A 137 8.45 9.08 -36.30
C GLN A 137 7.32 9.36 -37.30
N PHE A 138 7.01 10.64 -37.54
CA PHE A 138 6.06 11.06 -38.56
C PHE A 138 6.48 10.57 -39.95
N VAL A 139 7.72 10.85 -40.36
CA VAL A 139 8.25 10.41 -41.66
C VAL A 139 8.21 8.90 -41.78
N SER A 140 8.64 8.17 -40.74
CA SER A 140 8.60 6.70 -40.74
C SER A 140 7.17 6.16 -40.87
N MET A 141 6.19 6.76 -40.19
CA MET A 141 4.78 6.39 -40.34
C MET A 141 4.28 6.63 -41.76
N VAL A 142 4.63 7.77 -42.37
CA VAL A 142 4.29 8.05 -43.78
C VAL A 142 4.96 7.03 -44.71
N CYS A 143 6.24 6.72 -44.51
CA CYS A 143 6.97 5.71 -45.29
C CYS A 143 6.40 4.28 -45.14
N LEU A 144 5.78 3.98 -44.01
CA LEU A 144 5.08 2.70 -43.82
C LEU A 144 3.74 2.62 -44.55
N LEU A 145 3.11 3.77 -44.86
CA LEU A 145 1.76 3.84 -45.41
C LEU A 145 1.72 4.24 -46.89
N HIS A 146 2.65 5.07 -47.36
CA HIS A 146 2.55 5.70 -48.68
C HIS A 146 2.53 4.69 -49.84
N ARG A 147 3.18 3.52 -49.70
CA ARG A 147 3.29 2.53 -50.77
C ARG A 147 1.95 1.92 -51.16
N ILE A 148 1.02 1.79 -50.21
CA ILE A 148 -0.31 1.22 -50.47
C ILE A 148 -1.33 2.26 -50.93
N ILE A 149 -0.99 3.55 -50.89
CA ILE A 149 -1.87 4.65 -51.31
C ILE A 149 -1.43 5.11 -52.71
N PRO A 150 -2.35 5.11 -53.71
CA PRO A 150 -2.09 5.65 -55.04
C PRO A 150 -1.54 7.09 -55.02
N GLU A 151 -0.73 7.46 -56.00
CA GLU A 151 -0.08 8.79 -56.05
C GLU A 151 -1.07 9.95 -56.13
N ASP A 152 -2.18 9.78 -56.86
CA ASP A 152 -3.27 10.75 -56.96
C ASP A 152 -4.12 10.84 -55.68
N ALA A 153 -4.16 9.77 -54.89
CA ALA A 153 -4.91 9.63 -53.64
C ALA A 153 -4.14 10.09 -52.39
N LYS A 154 -2.90 10.58 -52.52
CA LYS A 154 -2.13 11.16 -51.41
C LYS A 154 -1.66 12.59 -51.68
N SER A 155 -1.40 13.34 -50.62
CA SER A 155 -0.74 14.65 -50.72
C SER A 155 0.00 14.97 -49.43
N ILE A 156 1.04 15.80 -49.53
CA ILE A 156 1.75 16.34 -48.38
C ILE A 156 1.86 17.87 -48.53
N GLU A 157 1.51 18.59 -47.47
CA GLU A 157 1.55 20.05 -47.43
C GLU A 157 2.27 20.50 -46.16
N THR A 158 3.19 21.45 -46.29
CA THR A 158 3.90 22.06 -45.15
C THR A 158 3.57 23.54 -45.07
N ASN A 159 3.06 23.97 -43.92
CA ASN A 159 2.73 25.35 -43.63
C ASN A 159 3.36 25.76 -42.28
N GLY A 160 4.49 26.46 -42.36
CA GLY A 160 5.28 26.86 -41.19
C GLY A 160 5.68 25.65 -40.36
N SER A 161 5.21 25.60 -39.11
CA SER A 161 5.49 24.51 -38.17
C SER A 161 4.65 23.25 -38.37
N LEU A 162 3.61 23.28 -39.22
CA LEU A 162 2.68 22.15 -39.43
C LEU A 162 2.93 21.49 -40.79
N THR A 163 3.14 20.18 -40.80
CA THR A 163 3.16 19.34 -42.01
C THR A 163 2.02 18.34 -41.96
N VAL A 164 1.27 18.20 -43.05
CA VAL A 164 0.07 17.36 -43.14
C VAL A 164 0.21 16.44 -44.34
N PHE A 165 0.24 15.12 -44.09
CA PHE A 165 0.09 14.09 -45.09
C PHE A 165 -1.36 13.60 -45.10
N LYS A 166 -2.04 13.64 -46.24
CA LYS A 166 -3.44 13.21 -46.38
C LYS A 166 -3.53 11.95 -47.23
N ALA A 167 -4.24 10.95 -46.72
CA ALA A 167 -4.73 9.80 -47.48
C ALA A 167 -6.19 10.07 -47.86
N LYS A 168 -6.43 10.52 -49.09
CA LYS A 168 -7.73 11.08 -49.53
C LYS A 168 -8.85 10.05 -49.49
N GLU A 169 -8.59 8.83 -49.94
CA GLU A 169 -9.57 7.73 -49.96
C GLU A 169 -10.08 7.36 -48.56
N TYR A 170 -9.19 7.38 -47.57
CA TYR A 170 -9.53 7.05 -46.18
C TYR A 170 -10.03 8.26 -45.38
N ASN A 171 -10.03 9.45 -46.00
CA ASN A 171 -10.27 10.73 -45.32
C ASN A 171 -9.43 10.85 -44.02
N ALA A 172 -8.18 10.40 -44.06
CA ALA A 172 -7.28 10.31 -42.92
C ALA A 172 -6.10 11.28 -43.09
N SER A 173 -5.65 11.90 -42.00
CA SER A 173 -4.44 12.72 -41.99
C SER A 173 -3.43 12.22 -40.96
N ILE A 174 -2.16 12.20 -41.38
CA ILE A 174 -1.00 12.04 -40.51
C ILE A 174 -0.29 13.39 -40.52
N GLU A 175 -0.06 13.96 -39.36
CA GLU A 175 0.36 15.35 -39.18
C GLU A 175 1.60 15.42 -38.29
N PHE A 176 2.49 16.37 -38.56
CA PHE A 176 3.62 16.72 -37.71
C PHE A 176 3.59 18.20 -37.38
N TYR A 177 3.72 18.52 -36.09
CA TYR A 177 3.76 19.89 -35.60
C TYR A 177 5.06 20.15 -34.81
N TRP A 178 5.87 21.08 -35.29
CA TRP A 178 7.12 21.50 -34.64
C TRP A 178 6.84 22.31 -33.37
N ALA A 179 7.18 21.73 -32.22
CA ALA A 179 7.10 22.36 -30.91
C ALA A 179 8.12 21.68 -29.97
N PRO A 180 9.42 21.98 -30.10
CA PRO A 180 10.48 21.21 -29.45
C PRO A 180 10.39 21.20 -27.92
N PHE A 181 9.82 22.25 -27.32
CA PHE A 181 9.57 22.37 -25.88
C PHE A 181 8.09 22.21 -25.48
N LEU A 182 7.20 21.95 -26.44
CA LEU A 182 5.72 21.92 -26.34
C LEU A 182 5.05 23.22 -25.86
N VAL A 183 5.77 24.09 -25.19
CA VAL A 183 5.42 25.48 -24.85
C VAL A 183 6.22 26.44 -25.73
N GLU A 184 5.79 27.71 -25.77
CA GLU A 184 6.44 28.72 -26.59
C GLU A 184 7.90 28.91 -26.21
N SER A 185 8.77 29.00 -27.22
CA SER A 185 10.20 29.19 -27.05
C SER A 185 10.79 30.03 -28.18
N ASN A 186 12.03 30.50 -28.00
CA ASN A 186 12.77 31.10 -29.10
C ASN A 186 13.18 30.06 -30.18
N SER A 187 13.03 28.76 -29.90
CA SER A 187 13.36 27.65 -30.82
C SER A 187 12.15 27.13 -31.63
N ASP A 188 11.04 27.87 -31.65
CA ASP A 188 9.79 27.46 -32.31
C ASP A 188 9.83 27.56 -33.85
N ASP A 189 10.83 28.22 -34.42
CA ASP A 189 10.98 28.30 -35.88
C ASP A 189 11.44 26.95 -36.45
N ALA A 190 10.63 26.33 -37.30
CA ALA A 190 10.91 25.00 -37.82
C ALA A 190 12.19 24.92 -38.69
N VAL A 191 12.70 26.06 -39.18
CA VAL A 191 13.92 26.16 -39.99
C VAL A 191 15.08 26.64 -39.13
N VAL A 192 14.91 27.73 -38.40
CA VAL A 192 15.94 28.38 -37.56
C VAL A 192 15.73 28.07 -36.07
N HIS A 193 15.88 26.79 -35.70
CA HIS A 193 15.65 26.30 -34.34
C HIS A 193 16.94 25.97 -33.54
N ARG A 194 18.12 25.99 -34.17
CA ARG A 194 19.39 25.65 -33.52
C ARG A 194 19.98 26.86 -32.79
N ILE A 195 19.39 27.20 -31.65
CA ILE A 195 19.80 28.33 -30.82
C ILE A 195 20.63 27.82 -29.63
N SER A 196 21.77 28.48 -29.37
CA SER A 196 22.65 28.19 -28.23
C SER A 196 22.05 28.70 -26.92
N ASP A 197 21.58 29.95 -26.89
CA ASP A 197 20.93 30.55 -25.73
C ASP A 197 19.40 30.32 -25.74
N ARG A 198 18.98 29.13 -25.30
CA ARG A 198 17.57 28.71 -25.35
C ARG A 198 16.76 29.37 -24.24
N ILE A 199 15.62 29.95 -24.61
CA ILE A 199 14.69 30.60 -23.68
C ILE A 199 13.30 30.01 -23.87
N VAL A 200 12.72 29.50 -22.78
CA VAL A 200 11.43 28.81 -22.78
C VAL A 200 10.40 29.61 -21.97
N ARG A 201 9.20 29.79 -22.52
CA ARG A 201 8.05 30.44 -21.85
C ARG A 201 7.09 29.38 -21.33
N ALA A 202 7.42 28.81 -20.17
CA ALA A 202 6.62 27.76 -19.54
C ALA A 202 5.14 28.14 -19.30
N GLY A 203 4.80 29.44 -19.27
CA GLY A 203 3.43 29.92 -19.10
C GLY A 203 2.57 29.99 -20.37
N SER A 204 3.15 29.87 -21.57
CA SER A 204 2.45 30.14 -22.83
C SER A 204 2.41 28.92 -23.73
N ILE A 205 1.24 28.30 -23.84
CA ILE A 205 1.00 27.09 -24.65
C ILE A 205 0.02 27.34 -25.81
N ASN A 206 -0.72 28.45 -25.76
CA ASN A 206 -1.87 28.70 -26.64
C ASN A 206 -1.49 28.77 -28.13
N LYS A 207 -0.30 29.30 -28.45
CA LYS A 207 0.23 29.34 -29.82
C LYS A 207 0.28 27.96 -30.47
N HIS A 208 0.69 26.94 -29.73
CA HIS A 208 0.80 25.56 -30.24
C HIS A 208 -0.52 24.81 -30.09
N ALA A 209 -1.14 24.90 -28.92
CA ALA A 209 -2.35 24.19 -28.54
C ALA A 209 -3.55 24.41 -29.49
N ARG A 210 -3.61 25.55 -30.19
CA ARG A 210 -4.65 25.81 -31.20
C ARG A 210 -4.69 24.76 -32.31
N HIS A 211 -3.56 24.14 -32.64
CA HIS A 211 -3.45 23.12 -33.68
C HIS A 211 -3.81 21.71 -33.19
N TRP A 212 -3.72 21.46 -31.88
CA TRP A 212 -3.95 20.13 -31.28
C TRP A 212 -5.42 19.83 -31.02
N ARG A 213 -6.29 20.85 -31.06
CA ARG A 213 -7.73 20.69 -30.83
C ARG A 213 -8.36 19.88 -31.96
N GLY A 214 -9.24 18.94 -31.59
CA GLY A 214 -9.96 18.10 -32.55
C GLY A 214 -9.07 17.08 -33.29
N VAL A 215 -7.91 16.74 -32.73
CA VAL A 215 -7.08 15.63 -33.20
C VAL A 215 -7.50 14.34 -32.48
N ASP A 216 -7.57 13.22 -33.19
CA ASP A 216 -8.02 11.93 -32.64
C ASP A 216 -6.88 11.14 -31.99
N LEU A 217 -5.66 11.26 -32.50
CA LEU A 217 -4.46 10.66 -31.91
C LEU A 217 -3.35 11.70 -31.78
N LEU A 218 -2.96 12.05 -30.55
CA LEU A 218 -1.85 12.96 -30.26
C LEU A 218 -0.65 12.16 -29.76
N VAL A 219 0.53 12.38 -30.35
CA VAL A 219 1.80 11.77 -29.91
C VAL A 219 2.80 12.88 -29.58
N PHE A 220 3.07 13.10 -28.30
CA PHE A 220 3.96 14.16 -27.82
C PHE A 220 5.39 13.65 -27.54
N ASN A 221 6.40 14.48 -27.81
CA ASN A 221 7.78 14.28 -27.38
C ASN A 221 8.52 15.61 -27.28
N THR A 222 9.54 15.68 -26.42
CA THR A 222 10.33 16.90 -26.19
C THR A 222 11.66 16.62 -25.48
N TYR A 223 11.86 15.40 -24.94
CA TYR A 223 12.89 15.12 -23.93
C TYR A 223 14.31 15.51 -24.38
N LEU A 224 14.69 15.19 -25.63
CA LEU A 224 16.03 15.42 -26.14
C LEU A 224 16.43 16.90 -26.11
N TRP A 225 15.46 17.81 -26.23
CA TRP A 225 15.70 19.25 -26.26
C TRP A 225 15.99 19.86 -24.90
N TRP A 226 15.70 19.13 -23.82
CA TRP A 226 16.06 19.53 -22.46
C TRP A 226 17.50 19.12 -22.10
N MET A 227 18.11 18.16 -22.80
CA MET A 227 19.41 17.56 -22.46
C MET A 227 20.65 18.40 -22.85
N THR A 228 20.53 19.73 -22.99
CA THR A 228 21.62 20.61 -23.46
C THR A 228 22.44 21.27 -22.35
N GLY A 229 22.09 21.05 -21.08
CA GLY A 229 22.81 21.61 -19.93
C GLY A 229 22.08 21.38 -18.62
N SER A 230 22.72 21.75 -17.50
CA SER A 230 22.13 21.64 -16.15
C SER A 230 21.12 22.75 -15.83
N ARG A 231 21.20 23.88 -16.57
CA ARG A 231 20.34 25.05 -16.37
C ARG A 231 19.59 25.45 -17.62
N MET A 232 18.37 25.94 -17.43
CA MET A 232 17.49 26.44 -18.50
C MET A 232 16.95 27.82 -18.13
N LYS A 233 16.90 28.72 -19.11
CA LYS A 233 16.32 30.07 -18.97
C LYS A 233 14.82 30.02 -19.19
N ILE A 234 14.04 30.35 -18.16
CA ILE A 234 12.59 30.48 -18.22
C ILE A 234 12.19 31.95 -18.19
N LEU A 235 11.45 32.38 -19.20
CA LEU A 235 10.91 33.74 -19.28
C LEU A 235 9.50 33.81 -18.67
N ARG A 236 9.33 34.66 -17.64
CA ARG A 236 8.03 35.01 -17.06
C ARG A 236 7.49 36.30 -17.70
N GLY A 237 6.83 36.19 -18.86
CA GLY A 237 6.29 37.35 -19.58
C GLY A 237 6.03 37.08 -21.07
N SER A 238 6.02 38.15 -21.87
CA SER A 238 6.04 38.11 -23.35
C SER A 238 7.46 38.30 -23.89
N PHE A 239 7.74 37.80 -25.09
CA PHE A 239 8.99 38.09 -25.81
C PHE A 239 9.08 39.56 -26.27
N GLU A 240 7.95 40.29 -26.30
CA GLU A 240 7.86 41.70 -26.72
C GLU A 240 8.06 42.70 -25.56
N GLY A 241 8.17 42.23 -24.30
CA GLY A 241 8.35 43.07 -23.11
C GLY A 241 9.77 43.08 -22.56
N ASP A 242 10.00 43.79 -21.44
CA ASP A 242 11.29 43.83 -20.75
C ASP A 242 11.78 42.40 -20.41
N MET A 243 12.88 41.97 -21.04
CA MET A 243 13.60 40.71 -20.79
C MET A 243 14.19 40.59 -19.37
N LYS A 244 13.81 41.49 -18.46
CA LYS A 244 14.26 41.56 -17.05
C LYS A 244 13.75 40.40 -16.19
N ASN A 245 12.78 39.62 -16.66
CA ASN A 245 12.17 38.51 -15.92
C ASN A 245 12.59 37.11 -16.42
N ILE A 246 13.84 36.97 -16.86
CA ILE A 246 14.42 35.65 -17.15
C ILE A 246 14.96 35.05 -15.85
N THR A 247 14.45 33.90 -15.48
CA THR A 247 14.93 33.11 -14.34
C THR A 247 15.64 31.87 -14.86
N GLU A 248 16.89 31.69 -14.46
CA GLU A 248 17.58 30.41 -14.63
C GLU A 248 17.13 29.42 -13.56
N MET A 249 16.83 28.20 -13.96
CA MET A 249 16.48 27.11 -13.06
C MET A 249 17.09 25.81 -13.55
N GLU A 250 17.05 24.78 -12.70
CA GLU A 250 17.48 23.45 -13.10
C GLU A 250 16.61 22.94 -14.25
N THR A 251 17.26 22.29 -15.22
CA THR A 251 16.60 21.77 -16.43
C THR A 251 15.40 20.88 -16.09
N GLU A 252 15.49 20.10 -15.02
CA GLU A 252 14.44 19.17 -14.58
C GLU A 252 13.22 19.91 -14.02
N ASP A 253 13.44 20.95 -13.24
CA ASP A 253 12.37 21.83 -12.75
C ASP A 253 11.67 22.54 -13.91
N ALA A 254 12.45 23.03 -14.88
CA ALA A 254 11.96 23.66 -16.09
C ALA A 254 11.13 22.70 -16.95
N TYR A 255 11.62 21.47 -17.13
CA TYR A 255 10.94 20.39 -17.84
C TYR A 255 9.63 20.01 -17.15
N GLY A 256 9.68 19.73 -15.84
CA GLY A 256 8.51 19.40 -15.03
C GLY A 256 7.47 20.52 -15.01
N LEU A 257 7.90 21.78 -14.96
CA LEU A 257 7.01 22.94 -15.03
C LEU A 257 6.26 22.99 -16.37
N SER A 258 6.97 22.81 -17.48
CA SER A 258 6.41 22.84 -18.83
C SER A 258 5.48 21.66 -19.09
N LEU A 259 5.89 20.45 -18.70
CA LEU A 259 5.08 19.24 -18.90
C LEU A 259 3.80 19.25 -18.05
N ARG A 260 3.85 19.76 -16.81
CA ARG A 260 2.63 19.98 -16.00
C ARG A 260 1.63 20.91 -16.69
N ARG A 261 2.08 21.85 -17.52
CA ARG A 261 1.19 22.76 -18.27
C ARG A 261 0.56 22.08 -19.47
N VAL A 262 1.34 21.30 -20.21
CA VAL A 262 0.83 20.46 -21.31
C VAL A 262 -0.22 19.50 -20.78
N VAL A 263 0.07 18.78 -19.68
CA VAL A 263 -0.87 17.87 -19.02
C VAL A 263 -2.17 18.56 -18.62
N ARG A 264 -2.09 19.70 -17.90
CA ARG A 264 -3.29 20.46 -17.51
C ARG A 264 -4.09 20.95 -18.71
N TRP A 265 -3.42 21.27 -19.82
CA TRP A 265 -4.11 21.66 -21.04
C TRP A 265 -4.86 20.47 -21.64
N VAL A 266 -4.24 19.29 -21.71
CA VAL A 266 -4.86 18.04 -22.18
C VAL A 266 -6.09 17.73 -21.34
N ASP A 267 -5.97 17.69 -20.00
CA ASP A 267 -7.08 17.38 -19.10
C ASP A 267 -8.29 18.31 -19.27
N LYS A 268 -8.04 19.58 -19.64
CA LYS A 268 -9.10 20.60 -19.78
C LYS A 268 -9.69 20.67 -21.19
N ASN A 269 -8.93 20.35 -22.23
CA ASN A 269 -9.31 20.63 -23.63
C ASN A 269 -9.52 19.35 -24.47
N VAL A 270 -9.16 18.17 -23.97
CA VAL A 270 -9.20 16.91 -24.71
C VAL A 270 -10.22 15.96 -24.08
N ASP A 271 -11.12 15.42 -24.90
CA ASP A 271 -12.08 14.39 -24.47
C ASP A 271 -11.44 13.00 -24.55
N PRO A 272 -11.23 12.30 -23.42
CA PRO A 272 -10.56 10.99 -23.41
C PRO A 272 -11.36 9.88 -24.09
N GLN A 273 -12.66 10.07 -24.36
CA GLN A 273 -13.47 9.11 -25.11
C GLN A 273 -13.27 9.22 -26.62
N LYS A 274 -12.83 10.39 -27.11
CA LYS A 274 -12.65 10.66 -28.55
C LYS A 274 -11.19 10.65 -28.95
N THR A 275 -10.34 11.28 -28.15
CA THR A 275 -8.92 11.47 -28.47
C THR A 275 -8.04 10.58 -27.60
N ARG A 276 -7.08 9.90 -28.22
CA ARG A 276 -6.01 9.18 -27.52
C ARG A 276 -4.74 10.00 -27.52
N VAL A 277 -4.11 10.12 -26.35
CA VAL A 277 -2.87 10.88 -26.17
C VAL A 277 -1.76 9.93 -25.75
N PHE A 278 -0.63 10.00 -26.45
CA PHE A 278 0.60 9.28 -26.17
C PHE A 278 1.70 10.28 -25.88
N PHE A 279 2.60 9.94 -24.95
CA PHE A 279 3.80 10.70 -24.68
C PHE A 279 4.99 9.76 -24.82
N VAL A 280 5.92 10.11 -25.70
CA VAL A 280 7.16 9.35 -25.92
C VAL A 280 8.09 9.62 -24.74
N THR A 281 8.55 8.55 -24.11
CA THR A 281 9.47 8.63 -22.97
C THR A 281 10.87 9.02 -23.41
N MET A 282 11.80 9.10 -22.46
CA MET A 282 13.22 9.30 -22.72
C MET A 282 13.76 8.37 -23.82
N SER A 283 14.50 8.95 -24.77
CA SER A 283 15.22 8.22 -25.81
C SER A 283 16.69 8.13 -25.41
N PRO A 284 17.24 6.94 -25.11
CA PRO A 284 18.63 6.77 -24.72
C PRO A 284 19.58 7.33 -25.78
N THR A 285 20.53 8.16 -25.35
CA THR A 285 21.57 8.71 -26.22
C THR A 285 22.81 7.83 -26.22
N HIS A 286 23.60 7.88 -27.27
CA HIS A 286 24.89 7.19 -27.34
C HIS A 286 25.91 8.05 -28.08
N THR A 287 27.14 8.09 -27.58
CA THR A 287 28.18 9.00 -28.08
C THR A 287 29.56 8.36 -28.18
N ARG A 288 29.91 7.44 -27.27
CA ARG A 288 31.25 6.86 -27.16
C ARG A 288 31.23 5.35 -27.34
N SER A 289 32.28 4.78 -27.92
CA SER A 289 32.42 3.33 -28.09
C SER A 289 32.51 2.57 -26.76
N GLN A 290 32.94 3.25 -25.68
CA GLN A 290 32.93 2.70 -24.32
C GLN A 290 31.54 2.18 -23.89
N GLU A 291 30.46 2.76 -24.39
CA GLU A 291 29.09 2.34 -24.08
C GLU A 291 28.79 0.92 -24.61
N TRP A 292 29.58 0.43 -25.57
CA TRP A 292 29.58 -0.95 -26.09
C TRP A 292 30.73 -1.82 -25.53
N GLY A 293 31.54 -1.28 -24.62
CA GLY A 293 32.77 -1.92 -24.14
C GLY A 293 34.01 -1.70 -25.03
N GLY A 294 33.95 -0.74 -25.95
CA GLY A 294 35.07 -0.32 -26.81
C GLY A 294 36.06 0.63 -26.14
N ASP A 295 36.88 1.29 -26.96
CA ASP A 295 37.94 2.21 -26.53
C ASP A 295 37.36 3.44 -25.77
N PRO A 296 37.91 3.82 -24.60
CA PRO A 296 37.50 5.02 -23.86
C PRO A 296 37.49 6.31 -24.69
N ASP A 297 38.40 6.45 -25.66
CA ASP A 297 38.52 7.62 -26.54
C ASP A 297 37.85 7.42 -27.92
N GLY A 298 37.31 6.23 -28.18
CA GLY A 298 36.61 5.89 -29.41
C GLY A 298 35.20 6.48 -29.49
N ASN A 299 34.78 6.90 -30.68
CA ASN A 299 33.42 7.37 -30.97
C ASN A 299 32.50 6.21 -31.39
N CYS A 300 31.19 6.47 -31.51
CA CYS A 300 30.20 5.45 -31.91
C CYS A 300 30.18 5.11 -33.42
N TYR A 301 31.13 5.59 -34.24
CA TYR A 301 31.07 5.45 -35.70
C TYR A 301 31.12 3.99 -36.18
N ASN A 302 31.91 3.14 -35.51
CA ASN A 302 32.07 1.73 -35.89
C ASN A 302 31.06 0.79 -35.21
N GLU A 303 30.14 1.31 -34.40
CA GLU A 303 29.18 0.50 -33.65
C GLU A 303 27.98 0.10 -34.52
N THR A 304 27.82 -1.21 -34.74
CA THR A 304 26.82 -1.75 -35.70
C THR A 304 25.66 -2.49 -35.04
N THR A 305 25.73 -2.71 -33.72
CA THR A 305 24.73 -3.43 -32.93
C THR A 305 24.14 -2.54 -31.85
N PRO A 306 22.88 -2.75 -31.41
CA PRO A 306 22.35 -2.05 -30.25
C PRO A 306 23.08 -2.47 -28.97
N ILE A 307 23.11 -1.59 -27.98
CA ILE A 307 23.64 -1.90 -26.64
C ILE A 307 22.72 -2.95 -25.99
N THR A 308 23.30 -4.07 -25.57
CA THR A 308 22.57 -5.21 -25.00
C THR A 308 22.36 -5.12 -23.49
N ASP A 309 23.03 -4.17 -22.82
CA ASP A 309 22.86 -3.94 -21.40
C ASP A 309 21.44 -3.40 -21.11
N PRO A 310 20.59 -4.16 -20.39
CA PRO A 310 19.23 -3.74 -20.08
C PRO A 310 19.18 -2.57 -19.09
N THR A 311 20.31 -2.22 -18.47
CA THR A 311 20.45 -1.09 -17.55
C THR A 311 20.99 0.18 -18.23
N TYR A 312 21.25 0.13 -19.54
CA TYR A 312 21.76 1.27 -20.28
C TYR A 312 20.67 2.32 -20.55
N TRP A 313 20.92 3.56 -20.10
CA TRP A 313 20.01 4.71 -20.25
C TRP A 313 20.62 5.91 -20.98
N GLY A 314 21.85 5.77 -21.50
CA GLY A 314 22.56 6.82 -22.22
C GLY A 314 23.61 7.58 -21.40
N ALA A 315 24.67 8.05 -22.07
CA ALA A 315 25.80 8.75 -21.44
C ALA A 315 25.47 10.14 -20.87
N ALA A 316 24.34 10.75 -21.25
CA ALA A 316 23.92 12.08 -20.80
C ALA A 316 23.24 12.10 -19.42
N ARG A 317 23.39 11.05 -18.60
CA ARG A 317 22.76 10.95 -17.27
C ARG A 317 23.48 11.83 -16.24
N THR A 318 22.97 13.03 -15.99
CA THR A 318 23.11 13.68 -14.67
C THR A 318 22.07 13.11 -13.70
N LYS A 319 22.50 12.82 -12.47
CA LYS A 319 21.85 11.97 -11.44
C LYS A 319 20.45 12.38 -10.92
N SER A 320 19.73 13.33 -11.51
CA SER A 320 18.56 13.97 -10.86
C SER A 320 17.20 13.78 -11.60
N SER A 321 17.18 13.38 -12.87
CA SER A 321 15.98 13.53 -13.74
C SER A 321 14.83 12.51 -13.58
N GLU A 322 14.84 11.68 -12.54
CA GLU A 322 13.71 10.79 -12.20
C GLU A 322 12.52 11.51 -11.54
N SER A 323 12.56 12.84 -11.41
CA SER A 323 11.66 13.61 -10.56
C SER A 323 10.62 14.51 -11.27
N SER A 324 9.96 14.11 -12.37
CA SER A 324 8.56 14.55 -12.74
C SER A 324 8.16 14.22 -14.19
N PRO A 325 6.84 14.18 -14.54
CA PRO A 325 5.64 14.21 -13.71
C PRO A 325 4.73 12.98 -13.94
N THR A 326 4.34 12.36 -12.84
CA THR A 326 3.14 11.52 -12.74
C THR A 326 1.91 12.40 -13.00
N LEU A 327 1.13 12.07 -14.03
CA LEU A 327 -0.18 12.67 -14.32
C LEU A 327 -1.11 12.54 -13.09
N LEU A 328 -1.74 13.67 -12.76
CA LEU A 328 -2.65 13.88 -11.62
C LEU A 328 -3.94 13.07 -11.79
N GLY A 329 -4.21 12.16 -10.85
CA GLY A 329 -5.57 11.77 -10.50
C GLY A 329 -6.01 12.59 -9.30
N HIS A 330 -6.90 13.57 -9.50
CA HIS A 330 -7.58 14.21 -8.37
C HIS A 330 -9.09 14.34 -8.60
N GLY A 331 -9.80 14.08 -7.51
CA GLY A 331 -11.25 13.97 -7.38
C GLY A 331 -12.02 15.19 -7.85
N GLY A 332 -13.07 14.91 -8.65
CA GLY A 332 -14.21 15.78 -8.85
C GLY A 332 -15.47 15.01 -8.45
N LYS A 333 -16.22 15.55 -7.48
CA LYS A 333 -17.53 15.04 -7.03
C LYS A 333 -18.45 14.80 -8.23
N ARG A 334 -19.01 13.59 -8.37
CA ARG A 334 -20.07 13.29 -9.37
C ARG A 334 -21.45 13.66 -8.81
N LEU A 335 -22.15 14.55 -9.52
CA LEU A 335 -23.61 14.67 -9.45
C LEU A 335 -24.28 13.47 -10.16
N PRO A 336 -25.50 13.06 -9.77
CA PRO A 336 -26.18 11.92 -10.38
C PRO A 336 -26.74 12.27 -11.78
N PRO A 337 -26.87 11.29 -12.70
CA PRO A 337 -27.35 11.51 -14.06
C PRO A 337 -28.90 11.60 -14.12
N PRO A 338 -29.47 12.33 -15.10
CA PRO A 338 -30.92 12.39 -15.34
C PRO A 338 -31.42 11.14 -16.10
N PRO A 339 -32.73 10.83 -16.06
CA PRO A 339 -33.30 9.63 -16.67
C PRO A 339 -33.39 9.73 -18.20
N PRO A 340 -33.36 8.58 -18.92
CA PRO A 340 -33.38 8.56 -20.39
C PRO A 340 -34.77 8.86 -20.97
N PRO A 341 -34.86 9.51 -22.15
CA PRO A 341 -36.14 9.74 -22.82
C PRO A 341 -36.65 8.49 -23.55
N ARG A 342 -37.99 8.44 -23.66
CA ARG A 342 -38.80 7.38 -24.29
C ARG A 342 -38.61 7.35 -25.82
N PRO A 343 -38.63 6.18 -26.49
CA PRO A 343 -38.53 6.11 -27.95
C PRO A 343 -39.89 6.33 -28.63
N SER A 344 -39.89 7.12 -29.71
CA SER A 344 -41.00 7.26 -30.67
C SER A 344 -40.82 6.24 -31.83
N PRO A 345 -41.90 5.86 -32.54
CA PRO A 345 -41.92 4.65 -33.37
C PRO A 345 -41.44 4.88 -34.81
N LEU A 346 -40.75 3.88 -35.36
CA LEU A 346 -40.44 3.72 -36.79
C LEU A 346 -41.69 3.36 -37.61
N PRO A 347 -41.84 3.81 -38.86
CA PRO A 347 -42.74 3.19 -39.83
C PRO A 347 -42.03 2.04 -40.60
N ASN A 348 -42.82 1.00 -40.89
CA ASN A 348 -42.44 -0.22 -41.62
C ASN A 348 -42.09 0.02 -43.10
N PRO A 349 -41.26 -0.87 -43.70
CA PRO A 349 -40.87 -0.83 -45.11
C PRO A 349 -41.84 -1.62 -46.00
N ASN A 350 -41.83 -1.33 -47.31
CA ASN A 350 -42.38 -2.25 -48.31
C ASN A 350 -41.27 -2.69 -49.30
N PRO A 351 -41.34 -3.93 -49.81
CA PRO A 351 -40.20 -4.70 -50.31
C PRO A 351 -40.10 -4.72 -51.83
N ASN A 352 -38.88 -4.91 -52.34
CA ASN A 352 -38.45 -5.47 -53.64
C ASN A 352 -36.92 -5.28 -53.62
N THR A 353 -36.00 -6.25 -53.66
CA THR A 353 -35.94 -7.59 -54.24
C THR A 353 -34.70 -8.32 -53.68
N ASN A 354 -34.79 -9.65 -53.54
CA ASN A 354 -33.81 -10.61 -52.97
C ASN A 354 -32.68 -11.03 -53.96
N PRO A 355 -31.89 -12.11 -53.74
CA PRO A 355 -30.82 -12.31 -52.74
C PRO A 355 -29.54 -13.01 -53.34
N THR A 356 -28.38 -12.97 -52.70
CA THR A 356 -27.48 -14.16 -52.63
C THR A 356 -26.46 -14.07 -51.48
N LEU A 357 -26.33 -15.19 -50.77
CA LEU A 357 -25.63 -15.41 -49.50
C LEU A 357 -24.10 -15.57 -49.64
N LEU A 358 -23.37 -15.12 -48.61
CA LEU A 358 -22.29 -15.86 -47.92
C LEU A 358 -22.06 -15.24 -46.51
N PRO A 359 -21.61 -16.02 -45.50
CA PRO A 359 -22.03 -15.87 -44.11
C PRO A 359 -21.26 -14.80 -43.31
N LEU A 360 -22.02 -14.04 -42.52
CA LEU A 360 -21.54 -13.24 -41.40
C LEU A 360 -20.91 -14.15 -40.34
N HIS A 361 -19.58 -14.16 -40.27
CA HIS A 361 -18.90 -14.40 -39.00
C HIS A 361 -18.63 -13.06 -38.33
N GLN A 362 -19.20 -12.90 -37.12
CA GLN A 362 -18.85 -11.85 -36.17
C GLN A 362 -17.34 -11.79 -35.98
N ALA A 363 -16.68 -10.84 -36.64
CA ALA A 363 -15.27 -10.55 -36.39
C ALA A 363 -15.17 -9.76 -35.09
N HIS A 364 -14.76 -10.47 -34.04
CA HIS A 364 -14.21 -9.88 -32.82
C HIS A 364 -13.26 -8.73 -33.15
N ASN A 365 -13.52 -7.56 -32.57
CA ASN A 365 -12.62 -6.40 -32.58
C ASN A 365 -11.20 -6.84 -32.16
N PRO A 366 -10.17 -6.82 -33.02
CA PRO A 366 -8.81 -7.05 -32.58
C PRO A 366 -8.30 -5.74 -32.00
N SER A 367 -8.47 -5.59 -30.69
CA SER A 367 -7.65 -4.69 -29.89
C SER A 367 -6.20 -5.15 -30.02
N PHE A 368 -5.24 -4.23 -30.20
CA PHE A 368 -3.80 -4.50 -30.16
C PHE A 368 -3.43 -5.13 -28.80
N LEU A 369 -3.62 -6.43 -28.69
CA LEU A 369 -3.29 -7.24 -27.53
C LEU A 369 -2.10 -8.11 -27.92
N CYS A 370 -0.98 -7.79 -27.30
CA CYS A 370 0.16 -8.66 -27.12
C CYS A 370 -0.19 -10.15 -27.09
N PHE A 371 0.25 -10.91 -28.09
CA PHE A 371 0.09 -12.37 -28.08
C PHE A 371 1.05 -12.96 -27.04
N ARG A 372 0.52 -13.64 -26.02
CA ARG A 372 1.33 -14.42 -25.07
C ARG A 372 2.01 -15.57 -25.83
N LYS A 373 3.32 -15.75 -25.65
CA LYS A 373 4.06 -16.90 -26.19
C LYS A 373 3.37 -18.21 -25.75
N PRO A 374 3.08 -19.16 -26.66
CA PRO A 374 2.65 -20.49 -26.26
C PRO A 374 3.76 -21.17 -25.47
N ARG A 375 3.43 -21.85 -24.36
CA ARG A 375 4.37 -22.77 -23.70
C ARG A 375 4.62 -23.96 -24.62
N PRO A 376 5.86 -24.49 -24.73
CA PRO A 376 6.09 -25.72 -25.46
C PRO A 376 5.30 -26.87 -24.81
N THR A 377 4.47 -27.52 -25.62
CA THR A 377 3.70 -28.71 -25.26
C THR A 377 4.66 -29.88 -25.04
N LYS A 378 4.71 -30.40 -23.81
CA LYS A 378 5.34 -31.68 -23.50
C LYS A 378 4.49 -32.80 -24.10
N SER A 379 4.80 -33.22 -25.32
CA SER A 379 4.40 -34.51 -25.86
C SER A 379 5.64 -35.25 -26.33
N GLN A 380 6.24 -36.01 -25.42
CA GLN A 380 7.05 -37.23 -25.62
C GLN A 380 7.98 -37.40 -24.41
N GLN A 381 7.52 -38.16 -23.41
CA GLN A 381 8.34 -39.07 -22.62
C GLN A 381 7.41 -39.89 -21.73
N ASN A 382 6.87 -40.96 -22.30
CA ASN A 382 6.44 -42.13 -21.55
C ASN A 382 7.68 -42.99 -21.30
N LEU A 383 8.03 -43.25 -20.04
CA LEU A 383 8.30 -44.59 -19.46
C LEU A 383 9.07 -44.46 -18.13
N LYS A 384 8.69 -45.30 -17.16
CA LYS A 384 9.27 -45.53 -15.82
C LYS A 384 8.81 -44.48 -14.79
N THR A 385 8.07 -44.79 -13.73
CA THR A 385 8.00 -46.01 -12.90
C THR A 385 6.73 -45.96 -12.02
N LYS A 386 6.04 -47.11 -11.91
CA LYS A 386 5.04 -47.40 -10.86
C LYS A 386 5.68 -47.30 -9.47
N LYS A 387 5.07 -46.56 -8.53
CA LYS A 387 4.91 -47.02 -7.14
C LYS A 387 3.92 -46.18 -6.32
N ASN A 388 3.03 -46.93 -5.66
CA ASN A 388 2.22 -46.64 -4.46
C ASN A 388 1.11 -45.57 -4.49
N ARG A 389 -0.13 -46.10 -4.57
CA ARG A 389 -1.35 -45.50 -4.01
C ARG A 389 -1.41 -45.77 -2.50
N SER A 390 -1.77 -44.74 -1.74
CA SER A 390 -2.58 -44.80 -0.51
C SER A 390 -3.22 -43.42 -0.25
N PRO A 391 -4.25 -43.33 0.61
CA PRO A 391 -5.66 -43.18 0.22
C PRO A 391 -6.13 -41.71 0.11
N LYS A 392 -7.24 -41.52 -0.62
CA LYS A 392 -7.97 -40.24 -0.70
C LYS A 392 -8.47 -39.83 0.70
N PRO A 393 -8.30 -38.58 1.16
CA PRO A 393 -9.02 -38.11 2.32
C PRO A 393 -10.48 -37.80 1.96
N ILE A 394 -11.32 -38.03 2.96
CA ILE A 394 -12.78 -37.90 2.98
C ILE A 394 -13.19 -36.46 2.62
N ASN A 395 -14.13 -36.31 1.68
CA ASN A 395 -14.74 -35.03 1.34
C ASN A 395 -15.68 -34.59 2.47
N LEU A 396 -15.24 -33.63 3.31
CA LEU A 396 -16.14 -32.81 4.12
C LEU A 396 -16.51 -31.54 3.33
N PRO A 397 -17.78 -31.33 2.96
CA PRO A 397 -18.19 -30.23 2.07
C PRO A 397 -17.97 -28.82 2.64
N PHE A 398 -17.74 -28.69 3.95
CA PHE A 398 -17.55 -27.41 4.64
C PHE A 398 -16.16 -26.77 4.46
N LEU A 399 -15.11 -27.56 4.12
CA LEU A 399 -13.72 -27.07 4.00
C LEU A 399 -13.27 -26.75 2.55
N SER A 400 -14.15 -26.98 1.56
CA SER A 400 -13.85 -26.81 0.13
C SER A 400 -13.58 -25.37 -0.37
N PRO A 401 -14.04 -24.29 0.31
CA PRO A 401 -13.67 -22.92 -0.04
C PRO A 401 -12.25 -22.56 0.46
N PHE A 402 -11.87 -23.06 1.63
CA PHE A 402 -10.61 -22.73 2.30
C PHE A 402 -9.41 -23.39 1.62
N SER A 403 -9.53 -24.65 1.19
CA SER A 403 -8.49 -25.35 0.45
C SER A 403 -8.22 -24.73 -0.93
N ARG A 404 -9.28 -24.37 -1.69
CA ARG A 404 -9.17 -23.64 -2.97
C ARG A 404 -8.53 -22.27 -2.84
N PHE A 405 -8.63 -21.63 -1.67
CA PHE A 405 -8.00 -20.35 -1.37
C PHE A 405 -6.52 -20.50 -1.01
N LEU A 406 -6.14 -21.47 -0.18
CA LEU A 406 -4.74 -21.77 0.15
C LEU A 406 -3.92 -22.14 -1.11
N ASP A 407 -4.51 -22.90 -2.03
CA ASP A 407 -3.88 -23.20 -3.33
C ASP A 407 -3.75 -21.96 -4.22
N ARG A 408 -4.57 -20.92 -3.99
CA ARG A 408 -4.57 -19.65 -4.74
C ARG A 408 -3.62 -18.62 -4.14
N ILE A 409 -3.44 -18.59 -2.81
CA ILE A 409 -2.35 -17.87 -2.13
C ILE A 409 -0.99 -18.43 -2.55
N LYS A 410 -0.87 -19.77 -2.64
CA LYS A 410 0.37 -20.42 -3.10
C LYS A 410 0.79 -20.02 -4.52
N GLY A 411 -0.14 -19.55 -5.35
CA GLY A 411 0.12 -19.07 -6.71
C GLY A 411 0.53 -17.59 -6.82
N ASP A 412 0.35 -16.80 -5.75
CA ASP A 412 0.66 -15.37 -5.70
C ASP A 412 1.96 -15.14 -4.91
N GLY A 413 3.06 -14.78 -5.58
CA GLY A 413 4.38 -14.61 -4.94
C GLY A 413 4.41 -13.66 -3.74
N ILE A 414 3.61 -12.58 -3.79
CA ILE A 414 3.48 -11.58 -2.72
C ILE A 414 2.72 -12.14 -1.51
N GLY A 415 1.70 -12.99 -1.74
CA GLY A 415 0.95 -13.63 -0.66
C GLY A 415 1.82 -14.61 0.12
N LEU A 416 2.73 -15.31 -0.56
CA LEU A 416 3.70 -16.21 0.05
C LEU A 416 4.74 -15.44 0.89
N GLU A 417 5.20 -14.29 0.40
CA GLU A 417 6.11 -13.40 1.12
C GLU A 417 5.48 -12.83 2.40
N ILE A 418 4.24 -12.32 2.31
CA ILE A 418 3.46 -11.87 3.47
C ILE A 418 3.31 -13.01 4.48
N LEU A 419 2.93 -14.21 4.03
CA LEU A 419 2.74 -15.35 4.92
C LEU A 419 4.05 -15.81 5.58
N SER A 420 5.19 -15.73 4.88
CA SER A 420 6.50 -16.09 5.43
C SER A 420 6.95 -15.17 6.56
N ILE A 421 6.55 -13.89 6.52
CA ILE A 421 6.83 -12.89 7.56
C ILE A 421 5.78 -12.98 8.67
N ALA A 422 4.50 -13.11 8.30
CA ALA A 422 3.39 -13.14 9.24
C ALA A 422 3.37 -14.41 10.07
N LEU A 423 3.70 -15.59 9.53
CA LEU A 423 3.55 -16.86 10.26
C LEU A 423 4.45 -16.95 11.52
N PRO A 424 5.75 -16.62 11.48
CA PRO A 424 6.56 -16.52 12.70
C PRO A 424 6.07 -15.41 13.64
N ALA A 425 5.59 -14.30 13.10
CA ALA A 425 5.05 -13.19 13.90
C ALA A 425 3.73 -13.55 14.60
N VAL A 426 2.86 -14.35 13.96
CA VAL A 426 1.61 -14.86 14.56
C VAL A 426 1.94 -15.73 15.76
N LEU A 427 2.90 -16.65 15.62
CA LEU A 427 3.35 -17.47 16.76
C LEU A 427 3.95 -16.61 17.88
N ALA A 428 4.74 -15.60 17.52
CA ALA A 428 5.33 -14.64 18.48
C ALA A 428 4.28 -13.87 19.27
N LEU A 429 3.30 -13.32 18.55
CA LEU A 429 2.27 -12.46 19.11
C LEU A 429 1.11 -13.22 19.72
N ALA A 430 0.93 -14.51 19.40
CA ALA A 430 -0.05 -15.36 20.07
C ALA A 430 0.38 -15.72 21.50
N ALA A 431 1.68 -15.69 21.79
CA ALA A 431 2.21 -16.09 23.09
C ALA A 431 1.66 -15.25 24.25
N ASP A 432 1.58 -13.92 24.10
CA ASP A 432 1.07 -13.00 25.13
C ASP A 432 -0.45 -13.16 25.37
N PRO A 433 -1.32 -13.15 24.34
CA PRO A 433 -2.72 -13.53 24.42
C PRO A 433 -2.98 -14.85 25.13
N ILE A 434 -2.26 -15.91 24.74
CA ILE A 434 -2.46 -17.25 25.28
C ILE A 434 -2.12 -17.26 26.77
N ALA A 435 -1.01 -16.65 27.16
CA ALA A 435 -0.64 -16.50 28.56
C ALA A 435 -1.73 -15.75 29.34
N SER A 436 -2.21 -14.61 28.82
CA SER A 436 -3.27 -13.85 29.48
C SER A 436 -4.58 -14.64 29.64
N LEU A 437 -4.90 -15.57 28.73
CA LEU A 437 -6.05 -16.47 28.87
C LEU A 437 -5.81 -17.51 29.95
N VAL A 438 -4.60 -18.06 30.05
CA VAL A 438 -4.21 -19.01 31.09
C VAL A 438 -4.29 -18.36 32.48
N ASP A 439 -3.72 -17.17 32.66
CA ASP A 439 -3.80 -16.41 33.91
C ASP A 439 -5.26 -16.15 34.31
N THR A 440 -6.09 -15.74 33.34
CA THR A 440 -7.53 -15.50 33.55
C THR A 440 -8.26 -16.79 33.93
N ALA A 441 -7.88 -17.94 33.38
CA ALA A 441 -8.47 -19.23 33.70
C ALA A 441 -8.11 -19.71 35.11
N PHE A 442 -6.86 -19.53 35.55
CA PHE A 442 -6.46 -19.87 36.91
C PHE A 442 -7.15 -18.98 37.95
N VAL A 443 -7.21 -17.67 37.71
CA VAL A 443 -7.93 -16.74 38.59
C VAL A 443 -9.42 -17.02 38.60
N GLY A 444 -10.02 -17.38 37.46
CA GLY A 444 -11.46 -17.67 37.37
C GLY A 444 -11.91 -18.92 38.14
N HIS A 445 -10.98 -19.81 38.51
CA HIS A 445 -11.22 -20.94 39.40
C HIS A 445 -11.11 -20.60 40.89
N LEU A 446 -10.59 -19.43 41.26
CA LEU A 446 -10.62 -18.95 42.65
C LEU A 446 -12.04 -18.50 43.04
N GLY A 447 -12.73 -17.81 42.13
CA GLY A 447 -14.07 -17.30 42.36
C GLY A 447 -14.43 -16.14 41.43
N SER A 448 -15.72 -15.82 41.37
CA SER A 448 -16.24 -14.73 40.54
C SER A 448 -15.83 -13.35 41.07
N VAL A 449 -15.60 -13.21 42.37
CA VAL A 449 -15.12 -11.96 43.00
C VAL A 449 -13.68 -11.66 42.63
N GLU A 450 -12.81 -12.66 42.69
CA GLU A 450 -11.39 -12.60 42.35
C GLU A 450 -11.19 -12.30 40.87
N LEU A 451 -11.96 -12.97 40.00
CA LEU A 451 -11.92 -12.74 38.55
C LEU A 451 -12.39 -11.33 38.19
N ALA A 452 -13.46 -10.85 38.82
CA ALA A 452 -13.94 -9.49 38.62
C ALA A 452 -12.94 -8.44 39.12
N ALA A 453 -12.31 -8.69 40.27
CA ALA A 453 -11.27 -7.84 40.83
C ALA A 453 -10.05 -7.73 39.89
N VAL A 454 -9.57 -8.85 39.35
CA VAL A 454 -8.48 -8.86 38.36
C VAL A 454 -8.87 -8.09 37.10
N GLY A 455 -10.11 -8.24 36.60
CA GLY A 455 -10.57 -7.48 35.44
C GLY A 455 -10.55 -5.97 35.64
N VAL A 456 -11.01 -5.49 36.80
CA VAL A 456 -10.93 -4.07 37.17
C VAL A 456 -9.47 -3.60 37.24
N SER A 457 -8.60 -4.35 37.91
CA SER A 457 -7.19 -4.00 38.05
C SER A 457 -6.44 -4.01 36.73
N VAL A 458 -6.69 -4.98 35.85
CA VAL A 458 -6.10 -5.05 34.51
C VAL A 458 -6.55 -3.87 33.66
N SER A 459 -7.81 -3.43 33.76
CA SER A 459 -8.27 -2.23 33.05
C SER A 459 -7.54 -0.96 33.52
N VAL A 460 -7.37 -0.77 34.83
CA VAL A 460 -6.64 0.38 35.41
C VAL A 460 -5.17 0.34 35.01
N PHE A 461 -4.53 -0.82 35.16
CA PHE A 461 -3.14 -1.01 34.75
C PHE A 461 -2.97 -0.73 33.25
N ASN A 462 -3.88 -1.21 32.39
CA ASN A 462 -3.85 -0.93 30.97
C ASN A 462 -4.01 0.56 30.66
N LEU A 463 -4.88 1.29 31.36
CA LEU A 463 -5.08 2.73 31.15
C LEU A 463 -3.78 3.51 31.32
N VAL A 464 -2.99 3.21 32.35
CA VAL A 464 -1.75 3.94 32.65
C VAL A 464 -0.56 3.38 31.89
N SER A 465 -0.43 2.06 31.81
CA SER A 465 0.72 1.39 31.17
C SER A 465 0.63 1.45 29.65
N LYS A 466 -0.50 1.10 29.03
CA LYS A 466 -0.62 1.06 27.56
C LYS A 466 -0.57 2.44 26.91
N LEU A 467 -0.93 3.51 27.65
CA LEU A 467 -0.88 4.90 27.19
C LEU A 467 0.49 5.29 26.64
N PHE A 468 1.57 4.87 27.31
CA PHE A 468 2.94 5.18 26.91
C PHE A 468 3.61 4.01 26.17
N ASN A 469 3.23 2.78 26.51
CA ASN A 469 3.85 1.57 25.99
C ASN A 469 3.55 1.31 24.52
N VAL A 470 2.31 1.56 24.08
CA VAL A 470 1.89 1.33 22.68
C VAL A 470 2.59 2.29 21.71
N PRO A 471 2.61 3.61 21.94
CA PRO A 471 3.41 4.53 21.12
C PRO A 471 4.89 4.19 21.11
N LEU A 472 5.46 3.82 22.27
CA LEU A 472 6.88 3.47 22.38
C LEU A 472 7.23 2.28 21.47
N LEU A 473 6.45 1.21 21.51
CA LEU A 473 6.65 0.02 20.68
C LEU A 473 6.54 0.35 19.18
N ASN A 474 5.47 1.01 18.78
CA ASN A 474 5.13 1.20 17.36
C ASN A 474 6.04 2.25 16.69
N VAL A 475 6.36 3.36 17.37
CA VAL A 475 7.29 4.37 16.83
C VAL A 475 8.71 3.83 16.74
N THR A 476 9.17 3.09 17.77
CA THR A 476 10.49 2.43 17.73
C THR A 476 10.60 1.49 16.53
N THR A 477 9.57 0.67 16.30
CA THR A 477 9.54 -0.27 15.17
C THR A 477 9.69 0.44 13.83
N SER A 478 8.90 1.49 13.57
CA SER A 478 8.97 2.24 12.31
C SER A 478 10.30 2.97 12.11
N PHE A 479 10.85 3.62 13.13
CA PHE A 479 12.11 4.37 13.01
C PHE A 479 13.34 3.46 12.86
N VAL A 480 13.36 2.31 13.53
CA VAL A 480 14.43 1.33 13.37
C VAL A 480 14.37 0.70 11.97
N ALA A 481 13.17 0.39 11.46
CA ALA A 481 12.98 -0.11 10.10
C ALA A 481 13.41 0.93 9.03
N GLU A 482 13.06 2.21 9.22
CA GLU A 482 13.46 3.32 8.34
C GLU A 482 14.99 3.45 8.26
N GLN A 483 15.69 3.50 9.41
CA GLN A 483 17.15 3.61 9.46
C GLN A 483 17.84 2.40 8.81
N GLN A 484 17.34 1.19 9.07
CA GLN A 484 17.89 -0.04 8.51
C GLN A 484 17.75 -0.11 6.98
N ALA A 485 16.69 0.49 6.40
CA ALA A 485 16.51 0.58 4.94
C ALA A 485 17.43 1.62 4.28
N LEU A 486 17.74 2.72 4.98
CA LEU A 486 18.69 3.73 4.51
C LEU A 486 20.13 3.20 4.50
N ASP A 487 20.53 2.49 5.56
CA ASP A 487 21.88 1.89 5.68
C ASP A 487 22.13 0.79 4.63
N SER A 488 21.12 0.00 4.26
CA SER A 488 21.26 -1.00 3.19
C SER A 488 21.52 -0.39 1.82
N ASN A 489 20.97 0.81 1.55
CA ASN A 489 21.20 1.53 0.30
C ASN A 489 22.57 2.23 0.27
N ALA A 490 23.08 2.67 1.41
CA ALA A 490 24.40 3.30 1.52
C ALA A 490 25.54 2.28 1.32
N ASN A 491 25.36 1.04 1.79
CA ASN A 491 26.38 -0.01 1.65
C ASN A 491 26.48 -0.63 0.25
N SER A 492 25.53 -0.38 -0.66
CA SER A 492 25.64 -0.77 -2.07
C SER A 492 26.46 0.22 -2.92
N ASP A 493 26.70 1.43 -2.42
CA ASP A 493 27.35 2.53 -3.16
C ASP A 493 28.75 2.90 -2.64
N ALA A 494 29.27 2.24 -1.61
CA ALA A 494 30.53 2.61 -0.96
C ALA A 494 31.55 1.45 -0.92
N ASP A 495 32.50 1.46 -1.86
CA ASP A 495 33.85 0.98 -1.61
C ASP A 495 34.58 2.07 -0.79
N GLY A 496 34.73 1.85 0.53
CA GLY A 496 35.54 2.69 1.41
C GLY A 496 34.86 3.17 2.70
N GLY A 497 35.29 2.59 3.83
CA GLY A 497 35.26 3.24 5.16
C GLY A 497 33.97 3.10 5.98
N ASP A 498 33.89 2.02 6.75
CA ASP A 498 32.83 1.71 7.71
C ASP A 498 32.76 2.76 8.85
N LYS A 499 31.84 3.71 8.75
CA LYS A 499 31.55 4.69 9.82
C LYS A 499 30.42 4.25 10.76
N THR A 500 29.72 3.15 10.47
CA THR A 500 28.47 2.76 11.17
C THR A 500 28.56 1.44 11.96
N VAL A 501 29.55 0.59 11.70
CA VAL A 501 29.85 -0.59 12.52
C VAL A 501 31.13 -0.34 13.32
N ARG A 502 31.02 -0.35 14.66
CA ARG A 502 32.20 -0.32 15.54
C ARG A 502 32.51 -1.75 15.98
N LEU A 503 33.74 -2.18 15.78
CA LEU A 503 34.27 -3.40 16.41
C LEU A 503 34.53 -3.09 17.88
N VAL A 504 33.75 -3.69 18.77
CA VAL A 504 33.96 -3.65 20.23
C VAL A 504 34.01 -5.10 20.69
N ASP A 505 35.11 -5.51 21.33
CA ASP A 505 35.36 -6.90 21.79
C ASP A 505 35.29 -7.99 20.71
N GLY A 506 35.74 -7.70 19.48
CA GLY A 506 35.76 -8.69 18.38
C GLY A 506 34.40 -9.01 17.75
N GLU A 507 33.30 -8.43 18.25
CA GLU A 507 31.95 -8.56 17.66
C GLU A 507 31.57 -7.29 16.88
N ARG A 508 30.98 -7.47 15.68
CA ARG A 508 30.43 -6.36 14.87
C ARG A 508 29.13 -5.86 15.49
N ARG A 509 29.16 -4.72 16.19
CA ARG A 509 27.97 -4.05 16.74
C ARG A 509 27.56 -2.87 15.86
N LYS A 510 26.27 -2.81 15.53
CA LYS A 510 25.68 -1.70 14.74
C LYS A 510 25.37 -0.51 15.64
N PHE A 511 25.53 0.70 15.13
CA PHE A 511 25.13 1.92 15.83
C PHE A 511 23.80 2.45 15.26
N LEU A 512 22.76 2.51 16.09
CA LEU A 512 21.43 2.98 15.70
C LEU A 512 20.89 3.97 16.75
N PRO A 513 20.85 5.29 16.43
CA PRO A 513 20.36 6.31 17.35
C PRO A 513 18.94 6.05 17.87
N ALA A 514 18.06 5.49 17.05
CA ALA A 514 16.67 5.19 17.42
C ALA A 514 16.54 4.24 18.63
N VAL A 515 17.50 3.31 18.77
CA VAL A 515 17.54 2.33 19.87
C VAL A 515 17.91 3.04 21.17
N SER A 516 18.94 3.88 21.15
CA SER A 516 19.33 4.67 22.32
C SER A 516 18.24 5.67 22.75
N THR A 517 17.53 6.29 21.80
CA THR A 517 16.43 7.22 22.12
C THR A 517 15.23 6.51 22.73
N SER A 518 14.87 5.31 22.24
CA SER A 518 13.73 4.55 22.78
C SER A 518 14.02 4.02 24.19
N LEU A 519 15.23 3.53 24.45
CA LEU A 519 15.67 3.10 25.78
C LEU A 519 15.78 4.28 26.76
N ALA A 520 16.27 5.44 26.32
CA ALA A 520 16.32 6.65 27.15
C ALA A 520 14.91 7.15 27.49
N LEU A 521 14.00 7.19 26.52
CA LEU A 521 12.60 7.55 26.75
C LEU A 521 11.90 6.55 27.68
N ALA A 522 12.17 5.25 27.54
CA ALA A 522 11.69 4.22 28.46
C ALA A 522 12.12 4.52 29.90
N ALA A 523 13.42 4.77 30.12
CA ALA A 523 13.96 5.08 31.44
C ALA A 523 13.36 6.36 32.04
N VAL A 524 13.21 7.43 31.24
CA VAL A 524 12.60 8.69 31.69
C VAL A 524 11.13 8.50 32.07
N LEU A 525 10.36 7.76 31.27
CA LEU A 525 8.95 7.47 31.56
C LEU A 525 8.79 6.67 32.85
N GLU A 526 9.65 5.69 33.10
CA GLU A 526 9.63 4.92 34.35
C GLU A 526 9.99 5.78 35.56
N CYS A 527 11.04 6.62 35.46
CA CYS A 527 11.39 7.57 36.53
C CYS A 527 10.23 8.53 36.84
N LEU A 528 9.54 9.04 35.82
CA LEU A 528 8.39 9.96 36.01
C LEU A 528 7.20 9.26 36.68
N LYS A 529 6.88 8.02 36.29
CA LYS A 529 5.82 7.20 36.90
C LYS A 529 6.13 6.90 38.37
N GLN A 530 7.38 6.55 38.68
CA GLN A 530 7.82 6.21 40.04
C GLN A 530 7.77 7.42 41.00
N LEU A 531 8.02 8.63 40.49
CA LEU A 531 8.15 9.85 41.29
C LEU A 531 6.80 10.52 41.65
N HIS A 532 5.76 10.32 40.84
CA HIS A 532 4.52 11.11 40.96
C HIS A 532 3.25 10.34 41.34
N TRP A 533 3.22 9.00 41.38
CA TRP A 533 1.94 8.27 41.49
C TRP A 533 1.96 7.00 42.38
N PRO A 534 1.29 6.98 43.54
CA PRO A 534 1.01 5.75 44.25
C PRO A 534 -0.15 5.02 43.55
N TRP A 535 0.18 4.00 42.76
CA TRP A 535 -0.75 3.11 42.05
C TRP A 535 -1.91 2.58 42.91
N ALA A 536 -1.66 2.40 44.21
CA ALA A 536 -2.65 1.93 45.19
C ALA A 536 -3.79 2.93 45.48
N GLN A 537 -3.62 4.23 45.20
CA GLN A 537 -4.67 5.25 45.43
C GLN A 537 -5.62 5.43 44.24
N MET A 538 -5.42 4.66 43.16
CA MET A 538 -6.15 4.79 41.90
C MET A 538 -7.41 3.91 41.85
N THR A 539 -8.00 3.57 43.00
CA THR A 539 -9.38 3.06 43.14
C THR A 539 -10.33 4.19 43.59
N PRO A 540 -10.63 5.20 42.76
CA PRO A 540 -11.63 6.19 43.10
C PRO A 540 -13.05 5.58 43.09
N PRO A 541 -14.03 6.22 43.77
CA PRO A 541 -15.44 5.81 43.81
C PRO A 541 -16.14 5.75 42.44
N LEU A 542 -15.45 6.11 41.36
CA LEU A 542 -15.95 6.06 39.99
C LEU A 542 -16.15 4.62 39.48
N TRP A 543 -15.42 3.64 40.01
CA TRP A 543 -15.33 2.28 39.45
C TRP A 543 -16.08 1.20 40.22
N SER A 544 -16.25 1.36 41.52
CA SER A 544 -17.03 0.45 42.34
C SER A 544 -17.70 1.21 43.49
N LYS A 545 -18.83 0.70 43.99
CA LYS A 545 -19.42 1.20 45.24
C LYS A 545 -18.40 1.01 46.37
N GLN A 546 -18.37 1.96 47.31
CA GLN A 546 -17.40 2.02 48.41
C GLN A 546 -17.27 0.70 49.19
N ASP A 547 -18.34 -0.11 49.23
CA ASP A 547 -18.45 -1.39 49.96
C ASP A 547 -18.42 -2.64 49.07
N SER A 548 -17.85 -2.59 47.85
CA SER A 548 -17.83 -3.77 46.98
C SER A 548 -16.84 -4.85 47.45
N PRO A 549 -17.19 -6.14 47.38
CA PRO A 549 -16.30 -7.24 47.79
C PRO A 549 -15.06 -7.40 46.89
N MET A 550 -15.04 -6.73 45.73
CA MET A 550 -13.95 -6.83 44.74
C MET A 550 -12.78 -5.89 45.05
N ARG A 551 -12.95 -4.91 45.95
CA ARG A 551 -11.98 -3.84 46.16
C ARG A 551 -10.65 -4.34 46.71
N THR A 552 -10.69 -5.13 47.79
CA THR A 552 -9.47 -5.60 48.46
C THR A 552 -8.60 -6.49 47.55
N PRO A 553 -9.17 -7.51 46.85
CA PRO A 553 -8.38 -8.29 45.91
C PRO A 553 -7.86 -7.46 44.72
N ALA A 554 -8.61 -6.44 44.28
CA ALA A 554 -8.20 -5.58 43.17
C ALA A 554 -6.99 -4.70 43.54
N GLU A 555 -7.00 -4.09 44.73
CA GLU A 555 -5.89 -3.26 45.23
C GLU A 555 -4.62 -4.09 45.46
N GLN A 556 -4.75 -5.31 45.98
CA GLN A 556 -3.65 -6.27 46.14
C GLN A 556 -3.05 -6.67 44.79
N PHE A 557 -3.89 -7.02 43.81
CA PHE A 557 -3.40 -7.36 42.46
C PHE A 557 -2.69 -6.17 41.81
N LEU A 558 -3.29 -4.98 41.86
CA LEU A 558 -2.79 -3.79 41.18
C LEU A 558 -1.46 -3.30 41.77
N SER A 559 -1.33 -3.31 43.10
CA SER A 559 -0.10 -2.90 43.79
C SER A 559 1.08 -3.82 43.45
N LEU A 560 0.85 -5.14 43.41
CA LEU A 560 1.88 -6.10 42.99
C LEU A 560 2.21 -5.97 41.51
N ARG A 561 1.19 -5.79 40.66
CA ARG A 561 1.39 -5.66 39.20
C ARG A 561 2.17 -4.41 38.82
N ALA A 562 2.13 -3.35 39.62
CA ALA A 562 2.91 -2.13 39.41
C ALA A 562 4.42 -2.37 39.38
N TYR A 563 4.93 -3.36 40.14
CA TYR A 563 6.35 -3.74 40.08
C TYR A 563 6.77 -4.36 38.74
N GLY A 564 5.82 -4.80 37.91
CA GLY A 564 6.07 -5.27 36.54
C GLY A 564 6.14 -4.15 35.49
N ALA A 565 5.82 -2.90 35.85
CA ALA A 565 5.86 -1.79 34.90
C ALA A 565 7.28 -1.48 34.38
N PRO A 566 8.35 -1.44 35.20
CA PRO A 566 9.69 -1.19 34.69
C PRO A 566 10.19 -2.22 33.65
N PRO A 567 10.13 -3.55 33.91
CA PRO A 567 10.61 -4.52 32.92
C PRO A 567 9.76 -4.54 31.64
N ILE A 568 8.44 -4.29 31.71
CA ILE A 568 7.59 -4.31 30.51
C ILE A 568 7.98 -3.21 29.53
N VAL A 569 8.32 -2.01 30.00
CA VAL A 569 8.67 -0.88 29.12
C VAL A 569 10.02 -1.11 28.44
N ILE A 570 11.00 -1.64 29.18
CA ILE A 570 12.30 -2.03 28.62
C ILE A 570 12.12 -3.14 27.58
N ALA A 571 11.33 -4.17 27.91
CA ALA A 571 11.03 -5.27 27.00
C ALA A 571 10.37 -4.76 25.71
N LEU A 572 9.43 -3.82 25.78
CA LEU A 572 8.75 -3.27 24.62
C LEU A 572 9.67 -2.43 23.72
N ALA A 573 10.57 -1.62 24.29
CA ALA A 573 11.57 -0.90 23.51
C ALA A 573 12.51 -1.87 22.76
N ALA A 574 12.94 -2.94 23.44
CA ALA A 574 13.76 -3.98 22.83
C ALA A 574 12.99 -4.76 21.76
N GLN A 575 11.73 -5.12 22.02
CA GLN A 575 10.86 -5.78 21.04
C GLN A 575 10.65 -4.92 19.81
N GLY A 576 10.36 -3.62 19.96
CA GLY A 576 10.20 -2.70 18.84
C GLY A 576 11.48 -2.62 18.00
N THR A 577 12.63 -2.67 18.65
CA THR A 577 13.93 -2.71 17.96
C THR A 577 14.13 -3.99 17.16
N PHE A 578 13.91 -5.17 17.75
CA PHE A 578 14.03 -6.45 17.05
C PHE A 578 13.01 -6.59 15.90
N ARG A 579 11.76 -6.13 16.12
CA ARG A 579 10.74 -6.06 15.07
C ARG A 579 11.19 -5.15 13.92
N GLY A 580 11.80 -4.01 14.22
CA GLY A 580 12.38 -3.11 13.22
C GLY A 580 13.53 -3.74 12.42
N PHE A 581 14.29 -4.68 13.00
CA PHE A 581 15.28 -5.49 12.28
C PHE A 581 14.69 -6.63 11.44
N MET A 582 13.36 -6.77 11.43
CA MET A 582 12.67 -7.94 10.88
C MET A 582 13.07 -9.26 11.56
N ASP A 583 13.64 -9.21 12.77
CA ASP A 583 13.96 -10.38 13.59
C ASP A 583 12.81 -10.66 14.56
N THR A 584 11.82 -11.41 14.08
CA THR A 584 10.65 -11.80 14.88
C THR A 584 10.88 -13.02 15.77
N LYS A 585 11.98 -13.77 15.54
CA LYS A 585 12.28 -15.01 16.27
C LYS A 585 12.82 -14.73 17.68
N THR A 586 13.68 -13.72 17.81
CA THR A 586 14.29 -13.38 19.11
C THR A 586 13.24 -12.94 20.14
N PRO A 587 12.29 -12.04 19.81
CA PRO A 587 11.17 -11.71 20.68
C PRO A 587 10.28 -12.90 21.03
N LEU A 588 9.94 -13.75 20.04
CA LEU A 588 9.14 -14.97 20.25
C LEU A 588 9.78 -15.88 21.30
N TYR A 589 11.08 -16.14 21.20
CA TYR A 589 11.76 -17.02 22.15
C TYR A 589 11.74 -16.44 23.57
N ALA A 590 12.04 -15.14 23.72
CA ALA A 590 12.06 -14.48 25.03
C ALA A 590 10.67 -14.49 25.69
N VAL A 591 9.65 -14.07 24.94
CA VAL A 591 8.25 -14.03 25.40
C VAL A 591 7.74 -15.44 25.68
N GLY A 592 8.00 -16.41 24.80
CA GLY A 592 7.58 -17.79 24.99
C GLY A 592 8.16 -18.44 26.25
N VAL A 593 9.45 -18.22 26.53
CA VAL A 593 10.09 -18.71 27.77
C VAL A 593 9.50 -18.03 29.01
N GLY A 594 9.29 -16.70 28.96
CA GLY A 594 8.68 -15.97 30.07
C GLY A 594 7.24 -16.40 30.34
N ASN A 595 6.42 -16.55 29.31
CA ASN A 595 5.03 -16.94 29.45
C ASN A 595 4.88 -18.41 29.87
N LEU A 596 5.80 -19.29 29.46
CA LEU A 596 5.86 -20.65 29.98
C LEU A 596 6.20 -20.66 31.48
N LEU A 597 7.14 -19.80 31.90
CA LEU A 597 7.45 -19.63 33.31
C LEU A 597 6.20 -19.13 34.08
N ASN A 598 5.48 -18.14 33.55
CA ASN A 598 4.23 -17.63 34.14
C ASN A 598 3.21 -18.75 34.36
N ALA A 599 2.92 -19.52 33.30
CA ALA A 599 1.96 -20.62 33.34
C ALA A 599 2.33 -21.75 34.32
N ILE A 600 3.63 -21.91 34.65
CA ILE A 600 4.11 -22.85 35.68
C ILE A 600 4.00 -22.23 37.07
N LEU A 601 4.34 -20.95 37.23
CA LEU A 601 4.31 -20.27 38.52
C LEU A 601 2.88 -20.02 39.01
N ASP A 602 1.95 -19.72 38.12
CA ASP A 602 0.55 -19.45 38.46
C ASP A 602 -0.07 -20.53 39.35
N PRO A 603 -0.15 -21.82 38.96
CA PRO A 603 -0.77 -22.83 39.80
C PRO A 603 -0.02 -23.06 41.12
N ILE A 604 1.31 -22.86 41.13
CA ILE A 604 2.15 -23.01 42.34
C ILE A 604 1.86 -21.88 43.34
N LEU A 605 1.89 -20.63 42.88
CA LEU A 605 1.70 -19.47 43.74
C LEU A 605 0.22 -19.32 44.16
N ILE A 606 -0.70 -19.58 43.25
CA ILE A 606 -2.15 -19.42 43.48
C ILE A 606 -2.67 -20.53 44.40
N PHE A 607 -2.47 -21.81 44.05
CA PHE A 607 -3.11 -22.93 44.75
C PHE A 607 -2.21 -23.62 45.79
N ILE A 608 -0.92 -23.82 45.51
CA ILE A 608 -0.02 -24.56 46.43
C ILE A 608 0.40 -23.67 47.60
N LEU A 609 0.81 -22.43 47.32
CA LEU A 609 1.22 -21.46 48.34
C LEU A 609 0.04 -20.64 48.90
N GLY A 610 -1.15 -20.79 48.33
CA GLY A 610 -2.37 -20.15 48.81
C GLY A 610 -2.36 -18.62 48.74
N LEU A 611 -1.53 -18.03 47.87
CA LEU A 611 -1.43 -16.57 47.72
C LEU A 611 -2.58 -15.98 46.90
N GLY A 612 -3.47 -16.81 46.35
CA GLY A 612 -4.64 -16.39 45.59
C GLY A 612 -4.30 -15.41 44.47
N VAL A 613 -5.04 -14.30 44.39
CA VAL A 613 -4.87 -13.25 43.38
C VAL A 613 -3.47 -12.60 43.43
N SER A 614 -2.86 -12.49 44.62
CA SER A 614 -1.48 -11.99 44.76
C SER A 614 -0.46 -12.92 44.13
N GLY A 615 -0.70 -14.24 44.17
CA GLY A 615 0.14 -15.24 43.52
C GLY A 615 0.21 -15.05 42.01
N ALA A 616 -0.94 -14.81 41.37
CA ALA A 616 -1.02 -14.52 39.94
C ALA A 616 -0.22 -13.27 39.55
N ALA A 617 -0.35 -12.17 40.32
CA ALA A 617 0.39 -10.95 40.04
C ALA A 617 1.92 -11.14 40.15
N ILE A 618 2.39 -11.89 41.16
CA ILE A 618 3.82 -12.18 41.36
C ILE A 618 4.37 -13.05 40.23
N ALA A 619 3.62 -14.08 39.79
CA ALA A 619 4.00 -14.93 38.67
C ALA A 619 4.25 -14.10 37.40
N THR A 620 3.33 -13.17 37.09
CA THR A 620 3.46 -12.31 35.91
C THR A 620 4.67 -11.38 36.03
N VAL A 621 4.89 -10.77 37.18
CA VAL A 621 6.03 -9.85 37.40
C VAL A 621 7.36 -10.57 37.23
N ILE A 622 7.54 -11.75 37.83
CA ILE A 622 8.76 -12.56 37.70
C ILE A 622 9.04 -12.88 36.21
N SER A 623 7.99 -13.26 35.49
CA SER A 623 8.06 -13.61 34.07
C SER A 623 8.46 -12.41 33.20
N GLU A 624 7.94 -11.22 33.48
CA GLU A 624 8.30 -9.99 32.77
C GLU A 624 9.77 -9.59 32.98
N TYR A 625 10.29 -9.73 34.20
CA TYR A 625 11.71 -9.51 34.47
C TYR A 625 12.59 -10.46 33.67
N LEU A 626 12.21 -11.73 33.55
CA LEU A 626 12.93 -12.69 32.73
C LEU A 626 12.90 -12.31 31.23
N ILE A 627 11.73 -11.91 30.71
CA ILE A 627 11.58 -11.47 29.31
C ILE A 627 12.49 -10.27 29.04
N ALA A 628 12.44 -9.25 29.90
CA ALA A 628 13.25 -8.04 29.77
C ALA A 628 14.75 -8.37 29.80
N PHE A 629 15.17 -9.25 30.71
CA PHE A 629 16.56 -9.70 30.81
C PHE A 629 17.05 -10.38 29.52
N ILE A 630 16.30 -11.36 29.01
CA ILE A 630 16.67 -12.10 27.78
C ILE A 630 16.78 -11.15 26.58
N LEU A 631 15.81 -10.24 26.42
CA LEU A 631 15.78 -9.28 25.31
C LEU A 631 16.94 -8.29 25.39
N LEU A 632 17.19 -7.71 26.56
CA LEU A 632 18.27 -6.75 26.75
C LEU A 632 19.64 -7.40 26.53
N TRP A 633 19.81 -8.63 27.01
CA TRP A 633 21.03 -9.43 26.78
C TRP A 633 21.28 -9.66 25.28
N LYS A 634 20.25 -10.10 24.55
CA LYS A 634 20.35 -10.31 23.10
C LYS A 634 20.58 -9.01 22.34
N LEU A 635 20.00 -7.90 22.80
CA LEU A 635 20.12 -6.60 22.16
C LEU A 635 21.54 -6.03 22.33
N ASN A 636 22.12 -6.15 23.52
CA ASN A 636 23.49 -5.71 23.82
C ASN A 636 24.55 -6.37 22.92
N ARG A 637 24.29 -7.61 22.45
CA ARG A 637 25.16 -8.30 21.49
C ARG A 637 25.06 -7.77 20.06
N LYS A 638 23.95 -7.13 19.68
CA LYS A 638 23.71 -6.64 18.31
C LYS A 638 23.95 -5.13 18.16
N VAL A 639 23.69 -4.34 19.20
CA VAL A 639 23.63 -2.86 19.13
C VAL A 639 24.28 -2.23 20.36
N ILE A 640 24.91 -1.08 20.18
CA ILE A 640 25.40 -0.24 21.28
C ILE A 640 24.20 0.46 21.96
N LEU A 641 23.92 0.09 23.21
CA LEU A 641 22.68 0.50 23.92
C LEU A 641 22.63 1.99 24.31
N ILE A 642 23.75 2.59 24.71
CA ILE A 642 23.78 3.95 25.28
C ILE A 642 24.89 4.76 24.59
N SER A 643 24.55 5.96 24.11
CA SER A 643 25.50 6.91 23.52
C SER A 643 25.17 8.34 23.98
N PRO A 644 26.18 9.17 24.31
CA PRO A 644 26.00 10.53 24.80
C PRO A 644 25.57 11.56 23.74
N ASN A 645 25.57 11.21 22.45
CA ASN A 645 25.24 12.15 21.37
C ASN A 645 23.78 11.99 20.93
N ILE A 646 22.85 12.40 21.80
CA ILE A 646 21.43 12.37 21.49
C ILE A 646 21.09 13.58 20.61
N ILE A 647 20.90 13.34 19.32
CA ILE A 647 20.58 14.38 18.33
C ILE A 647 19.18 14.95 18.65
N ASN A 648 19.11 16.21 19.09
CA ASN A 648 17.87 16.92 19.46
C ASN A 648 16.75 16.79 18.41
N ASN A 649 17.07 16.78 17.12
CA ASN A 649 16.07 16.67 16.05
C ASN A 649 15.35 15.30 16.03
N GLY A 650 16.00 14.22 16.46
CA GLY A 650 15.43 12.87 16.49
C GLY A 650 14.38 12.71 17.59
N ILE A 651 14.63 13.27 18.78
CA ILE A 651 13.67 13.26 19.91
C ILE A 651 12.41 14.03 19.54
N ILE A 652 12.52 15.21 18.93
CA ILE A 652 11.35 16.04 18.57
C ILE A 652 10.45 15.28 17.59
N ARG A 653 11.04 14.62 16.58
CA ARG A 653 10.29 13.78 15.63
C ARG A 653 9.61 12.61 16.36
N TYR A 654 10.30 11.97 17.29
CA TYR A 654 9.77 10.87 18.10
C TYR A 654 8.59 11.32 18.98
N LEU A 655 8.74 12.43 19.70
CA LEU A 655 7.72 13.00 20.57
C LEU A 655 6.48 13.45 19.79
N LYS A 656 6.66 14.07 18.62
CA LYS A 656 5.54 14.49 17.76
C LYS A 656 4.72 13.29 17.28
N SER A 657 5.37 12.24 16.78
CA SER A 657 4.70 11.00 16.36
C SER A 657 4.09 10.26 17.54
N GLY A 658 4.79 10.20 18.67
CA GLY A 658 4.30 9.60 19.92
C GLY A 658 3.07 10.31 20.47
N ALA A 659 3.02 11.64 20.46
CA ALA A 659 1.89 12.43 20.95
C ALA A 659 0.60 12.17 20.15
N LEU A 660 0.70 12.03 18.83
CA LEU A 660 -0.45 11.67 17.99
C LEU A 660 -0.99 10.28 18.34
N LEU A 661 -0.10 9.29 18.52
CA LEU A 661 -0.46 7.94 18.93
C LEU A 661 -1.02 7.87 20.36
N ILE A 662 -0.57 8.75 21.25
CA ILE A 662 -1.14 8.90 22.59
C ILE A 662 -2.61 9.31 22.47
N GLY A 663 -2.95 10.29 21.60
CA GLY A 663 -4.34 10.69 21.36
C GLY A 663 -5.24 9.52 20.91
N ARG A 664 -4.76 8.70 19.97
CA ARG A 664 -5.41 7.44 19.56
C ARG A 664 -5.61 6.49 20.74
N THR A 665 -4.54 6.27 21.50
CA THR A 665 -4.50 5.27 22.58
C THR A 665 -5.42 5.67 23.73
N VAL A 666 -5.47 6.97 24.07
CA VAL A 666 -6.43 7.53 25.05
C VAL A 666 -7.86 7.25 24.61
N ALA A 667 -8.21 7.53 23.35
CA ALA A 667 -9.56 7.29 22.83
C ALA A 667 -9.98 5.81 22.96
N VAL A 668 -9.10 4.87 22.63
CA VAL A 668 -9.38 3.43 22.74
C VAL A 668 -9.46 2.98 24.19
N LEU A 669 -8.47 3.35 25.02
CA LEU A 669 -8.42 2.93 26.42
C LEU A 669 -9.58 3.52 27.22
N LEU A 670 -9.95 4.79 27.01
CA LEU A 670 -11.09 5.39 27.70
C LEU A 670 -12.41 4.68 27.39
N THR A 671 -12.67 4.28 26.14
CA THR A 671 -13.90 3.52 25.80
C THR A 671 -13.94 2.18 26.51
N MET A 672 -12.85 1.41 26.48
CA MET A 672 -12.77 0.11 27.16
C MET A 672 -12.90 0.23 28.67
N THR A 673 -12.30 1.28 29.22
CA THR A 673 -12.31 1.58 30.65
C THR A 673 -13.75 1.96 31.03
N LEU A 674 -14.44 2.83 30.29
CA LEU A 674 -15.85 3.15 30.52
C LEU A 674 -16.76 1.89 30.49
N ALA A 675 -16.59 1.00 29.51
CA ALA A 675 -17.33 -0.25 29.44
C ALA A 675 -17.09 -1.14 30.68
N THR A 676 -15.82 -1.30 31.08
CA THR A 676 -15.43 -2.04 32.28
C THR A 676 -16.04 -1.43 33.55
N SER A 677 -16.10 -0.11 33.64
CA SER A 677 -16.71 0.62 34.76
C SER A 677 -18.20 0.30 34.91
N MET A 678 -18.92 0.21 33.78
CA MET A 678 -20.34 -0.12 33.79
C MET A 678 -20.58 -1.56 34.26
N ALA A 679 -19.78 -2.51 33.76
CA ALA A 679 -19.85 -3.90 34.21
C ALA A 679 -19.53 -4.05 35.70
N ALA A 680 -18.52 -3.33 36.21
CA ALA A 680 -18.14 -3.34 37.62
C ALA A 680 -19.24 -2.80 38.56
N ARG A 681 -20.09 -1.87 38.08
CA ARG A 681 -21.20 -1.29 38.87
C ARG A 681 -22.39 -2.24 39.03
N GLU A 682 -22.57 -3.20 38.12
CA GLU A 682 -23.63 -4.23 38.18
C GLU A 682 -23.30 -5.35 39.18
N GLY A 683 -22.03 -5.48 39.59
CA GLY A 683 -21.57 -6.41 40.62
C GLY A 683 -20.53 -7.42 40.11
N PRO A 684 -20.05 -8.32 40.99
CA PRO A 684 -18.94 -9.23 40.67
C PRO A 684 -19.25 -10.24 39.57
N VAL A 685 -20.46 -10.82 39.56
CA VAL A 685 -20.85 -11.86 38.59
C VAL A 685 -20.93 -11.30 37.15
N PRO A 686 -21.62 -10.16 36.88
CA PRO A 686 -21.57 -9.53 35.56
C PRO A 686 -20.18 -9.08 35.12
N MET A 687 -19.39 -8.53 36.05
CA MET A 687 -18.02 -8.08 35.77
C MET A 687 -17.08 -9.24 35.41
N ALA A 688 -17.19 -10.38 36.10
CA ALA A 688 -16.46 -11.60 35.79
C ALA A 688 -16.79 -12.12 34.37
N GLY A 689 -18.08 -12.12 34.00
CA GLY A 689 -18.52 -12.48 32.64
C GLY A 689 -17.99 -11.52 31.57
N HIS A 690 -18.01 -10.21 31.85
CA HIS A 690 -17.42 -9.19 30.97
C HIS A 690 -15.90 -9.41 30.79
N GLN A 691 -15.18 -9.71 31.87
CA GLN A 691 -13.74 -9.97 31.82
C GLN A 691 -13.39 -11.16 30.93
N ILE A 692 -14.14 -12.26 30.99
CA ILE A 692 -13.92 -13.42 30.10
C ILE A 692 -14.13 -13.02 28.64
N CYS A 693 -15.24 -12.34 28.34
CA CYS A 693 -15.54 -11.88 26.98
C CYS A 693 -14.45 -10.93 26.45
N LEU A 694 -14.04 -9.95 27.24
CA LEU A 694 -13.02 -8.97 26.87
C LEU A 694 -11.66 -9.64 26.64
N GLN A 695 -11.28 -10.61 27.48
CA GLN A 695 -10.00 -11.31 27.33
C GLN A 695 -9.98 -12.22 26.10
N VAL A 696 -11.05 -12.97 25.84
CA VAL A 696 -11.15 -13.78 24.62
C VAL A 696 -11.18 -12.88 23.38
N TRP A 697 -11.92 -11.77 23.45
CA TRP A 697 -11.96 -10.78 22.38
C TRP A 697 -10.57 -10.21 22.09
N LEU A 698 -9.86 -9.70 23.10
CA LEU A 698 -8.49 -9.16 22.96
C LEU A 698 -7.51 -10.22 22.45
N ALA A 699 -7.59 -11.44 22.99
CA ALA A 699 -6.66 -12.51 22.62
C ALA A 699 -6.75 -12.88 21.15
N VAL A 700 -7.98 -12.98 20.63
CA VAL A 700 -8.21 -13.27 19.21
C VAL A 700 -7.95 -12.06 18.32
N SER A 701 -8.19 -10.85 18.82
CA SER A 701 -7.87 -9.60 18.13
C SER A 701 -6.38 -9.48 17.81
N LEU A 702 -5.53 -9.78 18.81
CA LEU A 702 -4.08 -9.65 18.74
C LEU A 702 -3.41 -10.61 17.75
N LEU A 703 -4.07 -11.71 17.36
CA LEU A 703 -3.60 -12.57 16.27
C LEU A 703 -3.55 -11.81 14.93
N ASN A 704 -4.45 -10.85 14.71
CA ASN A 704 -4.47 -10.02 13.50
C ASN A 704 -3.37 -8.95 13.52
N ASP A 705 -2.83 -8.61 14.69
CA ASP A 705 -1.72 -7.66 14.82
C ASP A 705 -0.45 -8.18 14.13
N ALA A 706 -0.26 -9.50 14.06
CA ALA A 706 0.87 -10.10 13.33
C ALA A 706 0.79 -9.86 11.82
N LEU A 707 -0.42 -9.90 11.28
CA LEU A 707 -0.66 -9.55 9.88
C LEU A 707 -0.48 -8.03 9.66
N ALA A 708 -0.92 -7.22 10.62
CA ALA A 708 -0.70 -5.77 10.62
C ALA A 708 0.78 -5.41 10.62
N LEU A 709 1.62 -6.09 11.42
CA LEU A 709 3.07 -5.92 11.46
C LEU A 709 3.74 -6.31 10.14
N ALA A 710 3.34 -7.43 9.53
CA ALA A 710 3.84 -7.83 8.23
C ALA A 710 3.48 -6.78 7.16
N GLY A 711 2.24 -6.27 7.19
CA GLY A 711 1.80 -5.16 6.35
C GLY A 711 2.61 -3.88 6.59
N GLN A 712 2.83 -3.50 7.85
CA GLN A 712 3.59 -2.33 8.27
C GLN A 712 5.01 -2.35 7.69
N ALA A 713 5.73 -3.47 7.85
CA ALA A 713 7.11 -3.61 7.41
C ALA A 713 7.25 -3.61 5.88
N LEU A 714 6.39 -4.38 5.18
CA LEU A 714 6.40 -4.46 3.71
C LEU A 714 5.97 -3.13 3.08
N LEU A 715 4.93 -2.51 3.61
CA LEU A 715 4.44 -1.22 3.13
C LEU A 715 5.48 -0.12 3.37
N ALA A 716 6.12 -0.06 4.55
CA ALA A 716 7.18 0.90 4.83
C ALA A 716 8.33 0.79 3.83
N SER A 717 8.81 -0.42 3.53
CA SER A 717 9.90 -0.64 2.58
C SER A 717 9.55 -0.16 1.17
N GLU A 718 8.39 -0.57 0.64
CA GLU A 718 7.97 -0.20 -0.72
C GLU A 718 7.57 1.28 -0.83
N TYR A 719 7.04 1.87 0.25
CA TYR A 719 6.73 3.29 0.33
C TYR A 719 8.00 4.15 0.33
N THR A 720 9.05 3.76 1.08
CA THR A 720 10.36 4.45 1.06
C THR A 720 11.06 4.32 -0.28
N LYS A 721 10.92 3.17 -0.97
CA LYS A 721 11.37 2.98 -2.37
C LYS A 721 10.53 3.73 -3.40
N LYS A 722 9.47 4.44 -2.98
CA LYS A 722 8.51 5.17 -3.84
C LYS A 722 7.76 4.28 -4.84
N ASN A 723 7.65 2.97 -4.56
CA ASN A 723 6.96 2.00 -5.40
C ASN A 723 5.47 1.89 -5.04
N TYR A 724 4.70 2.95 -5.36
CA TYR A 724 3.30 3.05 -4.95
C TYR A 724 2.37 1.97 -5.56
N GLY A 725 2.74 1.41 -6.71
CA GLY A 725 1.99 0.31 -7.33
C GLY A 725 2.02 -0.97 -6.50
N GLN A 726 3.23 -1.35 -6.05
CA GLN A 726 3.42 -2.49 -5.18
C GLN A 726 2.87 -2.24 -3.77
N ALA A 727 3.05 -1.03 -3.24
CA ALA A 727 2.46 -0.61 -1.96
C ALA A 727 0.93 -0.79 -1.95
N ARG A 728 0.22 -0.37 -3.00
CA ARG A 728 -1.23 -0.55 -3.13
C ARG A 728 -1.63 -2.02 -3.21
N LEU A 729 -0.83 -2.83 -3.90
CA LEU A 729 -1.07 -4.28 -3.99
C LEU A 729 -0.88 -4.95 -2.62
N ILE A 730 0.15 -4.58 -1.86
CA ILE A 730 0.37 -5.03 -0.49
C ILE A 730 -0.83 -4.64 0.38
N VAL A 731 -1.25 -3.37 0.36
CA VAL A 731 -2.42 -2.88 1.11
C VAL A 731 -3.67 -3.72 0.83
N CYS A 732 -4.07 -3.87 -0.44
CA CYS A 732 -5.27 -4.65 -0.75
C CYS A 732 -5.12 -6.14 -0.36
N ARG A 733 -3.93 -6.74 -0.52
CA ARG A 733 -3.71 -8.16 -0.19
C ARG A 733 -3.72 -8.42 1.32
N VAL A 734 -3.07 -7.57 2.10
CA VAL A 734 -3.06 -7.68 3.57
C VAL A 734 -4.48 -7.48 4.12
N LEU A 735 -5.25 -6.53 3.57
CA LEU A 735 -6.66 -6.33 3.94
C LEU A 735 -7.54 -7.55 3.60
N GLN A 736 -7.34 -8.17 2.43
CA GLN A 736 -8.07 -9.40 2.06
C GLN A 736 -7.74 -10.58 2.97
N ILE A 737 -6.45 -10.79 3.27
CA ILE A 737 -6.01 -11.83 4.20
C ILE A 737 -6.58 -11.54 5.60
N GLY A 738 -6.60 -10.29 6.03
CA GLY A 738 -7.15 -9.86 7.32
C GLY A 738 -8.66 -10.09 7.43
N ALA A 739 -9.43 -9.75 6.39
CA ALA A 739 -10.86 -10.02 6.35
C ALA A 739 -11.17 -11.52 6.44
N ILE A 740 -10.42 -12.36 5.71
CA ILE A 740 -10.58 -13.82 5.73
C ILE A 740 -10.16 -14.39 7.09
N ALA A 741 -9.06 -13.91 7.66
CA ALA A 741 -8.62 -14.30 9.00
C ALA A 741 -9.69 -13.95 10.03
N GLY A 742 -10.24 -12.73 10.00
CA GLY A 742 -11.32 -12.29 10.89
C GLY A 742 -12.59 -13.14 10.79
N VAL A 743 -13.04 -13.47 9.57
CA VAL A 743 -14.19 -14.38 9.36
C VAL A 743 -13.87 -15.80 9.87
N THR A 744 -12.67 -16.30 9.61
CA THR A 744 -12.25 -17.63 10.08
C THR A 744 -12.23 -17.69 11.60
N LEU A 745 -11.65 -16.67 12.25
CA LEU A 745 -11.63 -16.52 13.70
C LEU A 745 -13.05 -16.39 14.29
N ALA A 746 -13.94 -15.64 13.63
CA ALA A 746 -15.35 -15.53 14.03
C ALA A 746 -16.06 -16.89 14.04
N VAL A 747 -15.86 -17.71 12.99
CA VAL A 747 -16.45 -19.05 12.88
C VAL A 747 -15.90 -19.98 13.95
N ILE A 748 -14.58 -19.99 14.16
CA ILE A 748 -13.93 -20.82 15.19
C ILE A 748 -14.48 -20.47 16.57
N LEU A 749 -14.58 -19.17 16.89
CA LEU A 749 -15.11 -18.72 18.16
C LEU A 749 -16.60 -19.04 18.31
N PHE A 750 -17.41 -18.90 17.26
CA PHE A 750 -18.85 -19.17 17.34
C PHE A 750 -19.15 -20.61 17.78
N PHE A 751 -18.39 -21.59 17.24
CA PHE A 751 -18.55 -22.99 17.64
C PHE A 751 -17.75 -23.36 18.91
N GLY A 752 -16.61 -22.71 19.14
CA GLY A 752 -15.69 -23.06 20.24
C GLY A 752 -15.97 -22.36 21.56
N PHE A 753 -16.59 -21.17 21.56
CA PHE A 753 -16.69 -20.31 22.74
C PHE A 753 -17.46 -20.97 23.89
N GLY A 754 -18.51 -21.76 23.58
CA GLY A 754 -19.26 -22.50 24.59
C GLY A 754 -18.37 -23.45 25.41
N THR A 755 -17.52 -24.21 24.73
CA THR A 755 -16.54 -25.12 25.35
C THR A 755 -15.41 -24.35 26.03
N LEU A 756 -14.92 -23.30 25.37
CA LEU A 756 -13.84 -22.43 25.86
C LEU A 756 -14.23 -21.76 27.20
N SER A 757 -15.49 -21.36 27.36
CA SER A 757 -16.00 -20.68 28.56
C SER A 757 -15.80 -21.51 29.84
N PHE A 758 -15.94 -22.84 29.75
CA PHE A 758 -15.77 -23.75 30.89
C PHE A 758 -14.31 -23.86 31.37
N ILE A 759 -13.34 -23.48 30.53
CA ILE A 759 -11.93 -23.44 30.94
C ILE A 759 -11.69 -22.27 31.91
N PHE A 760 -12.50 -21.21 31.85
CA PHE A 760 -12.29 -20.03 32.69
C PHE A 760 -12.97 -20.13 34.05
N THR A 761 -14.16 -20.72 34.12
CA THR A 761 -14.90 -20.81 35.37
C THR A 761 -15.92 -21.94 35.35
N SER A 762 -16.23 -22.45 36.54
CA SER A 762 -17.31 -23.43 36.78
C SER A 762 -18.59 -22.77 37.29
N ASP A 763 -18.61 -21.46 37.52
CA ASP A 763 -19.78 -20.73 38.02
C ASP A 763 -20.88 -20.62 36.94
N PRO A 764 -22.07 -21.20 37.15
CA PRO A 764 -23.13 -21.21 36.14
C PRO A 764 -23.70 -19.81 35.86
N GLU A 765 -23.68 -18.89 36.82
CA GLU A 765 -24.18 -17.52 36.63
C GLU A 765 -23.22 -16.71 35.75
N VAL A 766 -21.91 -16.83 35.99
CA VAL A 766 -20.87 -16.19 35.16
C VAL A 766 -20.89 -16.76 33.73
N LEU A 767 -21.04 -18.08 33.59
CA LEU A 767 -21.13 -18.75 32.29
C LEU A 767 -22.35 -18.30 31.47
N ALA A 768 -23.50 -18.06 32.12
CA ALA A 768 -24.69 -17.55 31.44
C ALA A 768 -24.45 -16.16 30.83
N ILE A 769 -23.76 -15.29 31.56
CA ILE A 769 -23.39 -13.94 31.10
C ILE A 769 -22.35 -14.03 29.98
N ALA A 770 -21.29 -14.83 30.15
CA ALA A 770 -20.28 -15.03 29.13
C ALA A 770 -20.89 -15.53 27.80
N ARG A 771 -21.80 -16.51 27.84
CA ARG A 771 -22.51 -17.00 26.65
C ARG A 771 -23.33 -15.93 25.94
N SER A 772 -23.90 -14.98 26.66
CA SER A 772 -24.62 -13.86 26.03
C SER A 772 -23.69 -12.93 25.24
N GLY A 773 -22.44 -12.79 25.68
CA GLY A 773 -21.39 -12.02 25.01
C GLY A 773 -20.83 -12.66 23.74
N VAL A 774 -21.10 -13.95 23.47
CA VAL A 774 -20.53 -14.66 22.31
C VAL A 774 -20.87 -13.99 20.98
N TRP A 775 -22.08 -13.43 20.87
CA TRP A 775 -22.51 -12.75 19.65
C TRP A 775 -21.72 -11.48 19.40
N PHE A 776 -21.44 -10.69 20.45
CA PHE A 776 -20.59 -9.53 20.32
C PHE A 776 -19.16 -9.93 19.95
N VAL A 777 -18.59 -10.90 20.67
CA VAL A 777 -17.22 -11.36 20.45
C VAL A 777 -17.04 -11.87 19.02
N THR A 778 -17.99 -12.64 18.49
CA THR A 778 -17.91 -13.27 17.15
C THR A 778 -18.22 -12.29 16.01
N ILE A 779 -19.30 -11.51 16.10
CA ILE A 779 -19.72 -10.58 15.04
C ILE A 779 -18.71 -9.43 14.88
N SER A 780 -18.07 -9.00 15.97
CA SER A 780 -17.07 -7.94 15.91
C SER A 780 -15.74 -8.37 15.30
N GLN A 781 -15.39 -9.67 15.29
CA GLN A 781 -14.07 -10.14 14.83
C GLN A 781 -13.70 -9.74 13.40
N PRO A 782 -14.58 -9.84 12.37
CA PRO A 782 -14.20 -9.45 11.00
C PRO A 782 -13.90 -7.96 10.88
N ILE A 783 -14.69 -7.12 11.55
CA ILE A 783 -14.49 -5.66 11.59
C ILE A 783 -13.17 -5.34 12.29
N ASN A 784 -12.95 -6.01 13.41
CA ASN A 784 -11.78 -5.84 14.23
C ASN A 784 -10.49 -6.28 13.52
N ALA A 785 -10.50 -7.41 12.83
CA ALA A 785 -9.36 -7.87 12.02
C ALA A 785 -8.96 -6.85 10.95
N ILE A 786 -9.95 -6.23 10.28
CA ILE A 786 -9.71 -5.16 9.31
C ILE A 786 -9.13 -3.93 10.01
N ALA A 787 -9.68 -3.51 11.16
CA ALA A 787 -9.21 -2.36 11.91
C ALA A 787 -7.74 -2.49 12.35
N PHE A 788 -7.36 -3.65 12.91
CA PHE A 788 -5.97 -3.94 13.29
C PHE A 788 -5.01 -3.88 12.10
N VAL A 789 -5.41 -4.46 10.96
CA VAL A 789 -4.60 -4.40 9.73
C VAL A 789 -4.43 -2.95 9.27
N ILE A 790 -5.51 -2.16 9.24
CA ILE A 790 -5.47 -0.76 8.83
C ILE A 790 -4.55 0.07 9.73
N ASP A 791 -4.60 -0.13 11.05
CA ASP A 791 -3.69 0.52 12.01
C ASP A 791 -2.22 0.25 11.64
N GLY A 792 -1.85 -1.01 11.37
CA GLY A 792 -0.50 -1.37 10.94
C GLY A 792 -0.09 -0.73 9.61
N LEU A 793 -1.01 -0.62 8.65
CA LEU A 793 -0.75 0.02 7.35
C LEU A 793 -0.49 1.53 7.52
N TYR A 794 -1.26 2.24 8.34
CA TYR A 794 -0.99 3.66 8.62
C TYR A 794 0.35 3.87 9.32
N TYR A 795 0.73 2.96 10.23
CA TYR A 795 2.05 3.02 10.87
C TYR A 795 3.19 2.76 9.88
N GLY A 796 2.95 1.96 8.85
CA GLY A 796 3.93 1.65 7.80
C GLY A 796 4.29 2.89 6.98
N VAL A 797 3.31 3.74 6.66
CA VAL A 797 3.53 5.01 5.94
C VAL A 797 3.78 6.21 6.86
N SER A 798 3.85 5.99 8.18
CA SER A 798 4.01 7.03 9.20
C SER A 798 2.90 8.09 9.23
N ASP A 799 1.69 7.77 8.78
CA ASP A 799 0.53 8.67 8.86
C ASP A 799 -0.20 8.53 10.21
N PHE A 800 0.51 8.91 11.27
CA PHE A 800 0.00 8.83 12.63
C PHE A 800 -1.12 9.85 12.90
N ALA A 801 -1.20 10.92 12.10
CA ALA A 801 -2.22 11.95 12.24
C ALA A 801 -3.60 11.43 11.85
N TYR A 802 -3.71 10.76 10.70
CA TYR A 802 -4.98 10.18 10.26
C TYR A 802 -5.46 9.09 11.23
N ALA A 803 -4.57 8.23 11.70
CA ALA A 803 -4.89 7.19 12.69
C ALA A 803 -5.38 7.79 14.03
N ALA A 804 -4.83 8.92 14.46
CA ALA A 804 -5.28 9.61 15.66
C ALA A 804 -6.64 10.30 15.47
N TYR A 805 -6.80 11.07 14.40
CA TYR A 805 -8.03 11.81 14.15
C TYR A 805 -9.21 10.87 13.96
N SER A 806 -9.08 9.83 13.14
CA SER A 806 -10.16 8.85 12.90
C SER A 806 -10.67 8.22 14.20
N MET A 807 -9.77 7.81 15.10
CA MET A 807 -10.14 7.21 16.38
C MET A 807 -10.78 8.21 17.35
N VAL A 808 -10.31 9.47 17.38
CA VAL A 808 -10.94 10.52 18.20
C VAL A 808 -12.34 10.86 17.67
N TRP A 809 -12.53 10.92 16.35
CA TRP A 809 -13.84 11.14 15.74
C TRP A 809 -14.84 10.01 16.04
N ILE A 810 -14.36 8.76 16.14
CA ILE A 810 -15.18 7.61 16.53
C ILE A 810 -15.49 7.60 18.04
N PHE A 811 -14.55 8.09 18.87
CA PHE A 811 -14.71 8.17 20.32
C PHE A 811 -15.84 9.14 20.73
N ILE A 812 -15.97 10.29 20.06
CA ILE A 812 -16.97 11.31 20.41
C ILE A 812 -18.41 10.75 20.42
N PRO A 813 -18.90 10.05 19.37
CA PRO A 813 -20.20 9.37 19.38
C PRO A 813 -20.32 8.26 20.44
N SER A 814 -19.25 7.51 20.71
CA SER A 814 -19.26 6.46 21.74
C SER A 814 -19.46 7.05 23.14
N LEU A 815 -18.85 8.22 23.40
CA LEU A 815 -18.99 8.96 24.64
C LEU A 815 -20.41 9.52 24.82
N THR A 816 -21.04 10.02 23.76
CA THR A 816 -22.43 10.52 23.83
C THR A 816 -23.43 9.39 24.08
N LEU A 817 -23.24 8.23 23.45
CA LEU A 817 -23.98 7.00 23.74
C LEU A 817 -23.84 6.55 25.19
N HIS A 818 -22.62 6.60 25.74
CA HIS A 818 -22.36 6.31 27.15
C HIS A 818 -23.04 7.31 28.10
N ALA A 819 -22.97 8.60 27.79
CA ALA A 819 -23.65 9.63 28.59
C ALA A 819 -25.17 9.40 28.62
N LEU A 820 -25.78 9.06 27.47
CA LEU A 820 -27.20 8.73 27.37
C LEU A 820 -27.60 7.49 28.19
N ALA A 821 -26.72 6.49 28.28
CA ALA A 821 -26.93 5.29 29.09
C ALA A 821 -26.87 5.58 30.60
N LEU A 822 -25.93 6.44 31.04
CA LEU A 822 -25.83 6.89 32.43
C LEU A 822 -27.08 7.67 32.91
N PHE A 823 -27.77 8.38 32.00
CA PHE A 823 -29.04 9.06 32.30
C PHE A 823 -30.28 8.15 32.22
N GLY A 824 -30.11 6.82 32.13
CA GLY A 824 -31.20 5.85 32.25
C GLY A 824 -32.13 5.72 31.03
N LEU A 825 -31.75 6.28 29.88
CA LEU A 825 -32.55 6.25 28.65
C LEU A 825 -32.36 4.96 27.82
N THR A 826 -31.24 4.24 28.00
CA THR A 826 -30.87 3.05 27.19
C THR A 826 -30.24 1.94 28.04
N SER A 827 -30.95 1.42 29.03
CA SER A 827 -30.45 0.36 29.94
C SER A 827 -30.31 -1.05 29.30
N GLY A 828 -30.56 -1.19 27.99
CA GLY A 828 -30.59 -2.51 27.33
C GLY A 828 -29.47 -2.79 26.33
N ILE A 829 -28.64 -1.80 25.99
CA ILE A 829 -27.59 -1.95 24.96
C ILE A 829 -26.18 -1.87 25.56
N THR A 830 -26.01 -1.22 26.72
CA THR A 830 -24.70 -1.07 27.38
C THR A 830 -24.36 -2.18 28.38
N SER A 831 -25.21 -3.21 28.49
CA SER A 831 -24.97 -4.41 29.29
C SER A 831 -24.58 -5.63 28.45
N LEU A 832 -24.41 -5.45 27.14
CA LEU A 832 -23.68 -6.40 26.31
C LEU A 832 -22.19 -6.03 26.38
N PRO A 833 -21.31 -7.02 26.69
CA PRO A 833 -19.89 -6.78 26.92
C PRO A 833 -19.17 -6.17 25.73
#